data_AF-A0A7J7LCU7-F1
#
_entry.id   AF-A0A7J7LCU7-F1
#
_cell.length_a   1.000
_cell.length_b   1.000
_cell.length_c   1.000
_cell.angle_alpha   90.00
_cell.angle_beta   90.00
_cell.angle_gamma   90.00
#
_symmetry.space_group_name_H-M   'P 1'
#
loop_
_entity.id
_entity.type
_entity.pdbx_description
1 polymer ?
#
loop_
_entity_poly.entity_id
_entity_poly.type
_entity_poly.pdbx_seq_one_letter_code
_entity_poly.pdbx_strand_id
1 'polypeptide(L)'
;MAYKAICSWSQCYSRLGMGLGKTLQAISFLSYLKVQQITSGPFLVLCPLSVTDGWVSEIAKFSPNLSVLRYIGDKELRRGLRRATYEDVKKQSTSNVDPAFPFDVLLTTYDIALMDQDFLSQIPWHYVVIDEAQRLKNPSSVLYNVLEQRFVMPRRLLMTGTPIQNNLSELWALMHFCMPTVFGTLEQFLSAFKEAGDPSAGLAAAKVKEQFKTLKYILGAFMLRRTKSMLIESGTLALPSLTEITVMAPLVSLQKKVYVSILRRELPRLLAFTSGSSNHQSLQNIVIQLRKACSHPYLFPGIEPEPYEEGEHLVQASGKLIILDQLLQKLHVDGHRVLLFAQMTHTLDILQDFLELRNYTYERLDGSIRAEERFAAIRSFSQQPVRGALKSPADEQSSFVFMISTRAGGVGLNLIAADTVIFYEQDWNPQVDKQALQRVHRIGQMNHVLSINLVTGCSVEEVIMRRAERKLQLSHNVVGENIDQEGKEMGADSGDLRSVILGLHMFDLTNTNDEKSNEVNIFELNAMVEKVIKTRHELSDKDDRKFEVNPMDLSKGHDLSVKNSSPSFGFDSGLDEASYMSWVEKFKEIAQSSDTSSLVLENKRNLPEEKLLKLEAVKKKTEDKKLAKWEALGYQSLAVKDPIDSINDCDVLDSGSVQFVYGDCSNPSLICPSEPSVVFSCVDDSGKWGRGGMFNALEKLSPNIPCAYQRAFEVGDLHLEDNNGSSPQWAALAVVQSYNPRRKVRRSNISVPDLEQCISKASFAASQNSGCRTKPPWIICLKTEIVVLFLPFILMMQILREPCTINFLKYEHVLEYFAATLNGGKMSKTGLNGSSGLNGSAKLFVDQATGSKHAYTPGKATILALGKAFPSQVIPQECLVEGYFRDTHCDDPAIKEKLERLCKNTTVKTRYTVMCKEILDKYPELTTEGAATIKQRLEIANAAVVEMAVEASLACIKEWGRPVGDITHVVYVSSSEIRLPGGDLYLSTQLGLNNDVNRVMLYFLGCYGGVTGLRVAKDIAENNPGSRVLLTTSETTILGYRPPNMARPYDLVGAALFGDGAAAAIIGADPLPNVEDPFMELNYAIQKFLPDTQNVIDGQLSEEGINFKLGRDLPQKIEDNIEEFCKKLMEKEDLKDFNDLFWAVHPGGPAILNRLESNLKLRTEKLQCSRKALMDYGNASSNTIFYVFEYMREELKKGGGDEWGLCLAFGPGITFEGILVRSLQ
;
A
#
# COMPACT_ATOMS: atom_id res chain seq x y z
N MET A 1 -37.80 4.60 -31.28
CA MET A 1 -37.41 4.90 -29.88
C MET A 1 -36.40 6.05 -29.92
N ALA A 2 -36.60 7.11 -29.15
CA ALA A 2 -35.59 8.17 -29.03
C ALA A 2 -34.37 7.64 -28.24
N TYR A 3 -33.17 8.07 -28.61
CA TYR A 3 -31.90 7.59 -28.03
C TYR A 3 -31.73 8.05 -26.57
N LYS A 4 -32.17 7.22 -25.61
CA LYS A 4 -31.79 7.38 -24.19
C LYS A 4 -30.37 6.89 -23.98
N ALA A 5 -29.47 7.79 -23.58
CA ALA A 5 -28.04 7.51 -23.48
C ALA A 5 -27.57 7.06 -22.07
N ILE A 6 -28.42 7.21 -21.04
CA ILE A 6 -28.12 6.76 -19.68
C ILE A 6 -29.18 5.75 -19.21
N CYS A 7 -28.76 4.53 -18.88
CA CYS A 7 -29.61 3.52 -18.26
C CYS A 7 -29.30 3.42 -16.76
N SER A 8 -30.01 4.24 -15.97
CA SER A 8 -29.83 4.32 -14.52
C SER A 8 -30.92 3.56 -13.77
N TRP A 9 -30.56 2.41 -13.22
CA TRP A 9 -31.46 1.55 -12.45
C TRP A 9 -31.26 1.80 -10.97
N SER A 10 -31.90 2.85 -10.44
CA SER A 10 -31.57 3.38 -9.12
C SER A 10 -32.72 3.42 -8.12
N GLN A 11 -32.32 3.58 -6.87
CA GLN A 11 -33.10 3.30 -5.65
C GLN A 11 -33.57 4.58 -4.97
N CYS A 12 -34.78 4.55 -4.41
CA CYS A 12 -35.31 5.51 -3.45
C CYS A 12 -36.28 4.76 -2.51
N TYR A 13 -36.82 5.42 -1.48
CA TYR A 13 -37.47 4.77 -0.32
C TYR A 13 -38.89 4.21 -0.58
N SER A 14 -39.04 3.48 -1.68
CA SER A 14 -39.73 2.19 -1.71
C SER A 14 -39.15 1.39 -2.89
N ARG A 15 -38.64 0.19 -2.58
CA ARG A 15 -38.21 -0.87 -3.52
C ARG A 15 -37.03 -0.55 -4.50
N LEU A 16 -35.83 -0.84 -3.97
CA LEU A 16 -34.50 -1.17 -4.54
C LEU A 16 -34.30 -1.29 -6.08
N GLY A 17 -33.09 -0.97 -6.58
CA GLY A 17 -32.84 -0.69 -8.02
C GLY A 17 -31.92 -1.63 -8.82
N MET A 18 -31.04 -2.44 -8.22
CA MET A 18 -30.16 -3.36 -8.96
C MET A 18 -30.68 -4.80 -8.98
N GLY A 19 -30.26 -5.56 -9.99
CA GLY A 19 -30.69 -6.95 -10.25
C GLY A 19 -31.71 -7.12 -11.37
N LEU A 20 -32.10 -6.06 -12.08
CA LEU A 20 -33.14 -6.04 -13.13
C LEU A 20 -32.63 -6.33 -14.56
N GLY A 21 -31.50 -7.04 -14.71
CA GLY A 21 -30.95 -7.41 -16.03
C GLY A 21 -30.43 -6.24 -16.87
N LYS A 22 -29.59 -5.35 -16.30
CA LYS A 22 -28.91 -4.28 -17.06
C LYS A 22 -28.04 -4.85 -18.18
N THR A 23 -27.24 -5.85 -17.83
CA THR A 23 -26.30 -6.58 -18.69
C THR A 23 -27.05 -7.20 -19.88
N LEU A 24 -28.08 -8.02 -19.63
CA LEU A 24 -28.99 -8.51 -20.65
C LEU A 24 -29.57 -7.42 -21.59
N GLN A 25 -29.99 -6.26 -21.06
CA GLN A 25 -30.51 -5.16 -21.89
C GLN A 25 -29.43 -4.59 -22.83
N ALA A 26 -28.21 -4.38 -22.32
CA ALA A 26 -27.07 -3.92 -23.11
C ALA A 26 -26.65 -4.96 -24.16
N ILE A 27 -26.59 -6.24 -23.80
CA ILE A 27 -26.27 -7.35 -24.74
C ILE A 27 -27.32 -7.43 -25.84
N SER A 28 -28.60 -7.37 -25.48
CA SER A 28 -29.71 -7.38 -26.45
C SER A 28 -29.63 -6.20 -27.41
N PHE A 29 -29.23 -5.02 -26.92
CA PHE A 29 -29.04 -3.83 -27.74
C PHE A 29 -27.83 -3.93 -28.69
N LEU A 30 -26.66 -4.38 -28.21
CA LEU A 30 -25.49 -4.63 -29.06
C LEU A 30 -25.78 -5.70 -30.12
N SER A 31 -26.47 -6.77 -29.73
CA SER A 31 -26.92 -7.83 -30.64
C SER A 31 -27.88 -7.30 -31.71
N TYR A 32 -28.80 -6.39 -31.34
CA TYR A 32 -29.71 -5.73 -32.28
C TYR A 32 -28.96 -4.88 -33.31
N LEU A 33 -27.96 -4.09 -32.89
CA LEU A 33 -27.14 -3.28 -33.79
C LEU A 33 -26.41 -4.12 -34.85
N LYS A 34 -25.88 -5.29 -34.46
CA LYS A 34 -25.22 -6.23 -35.37
C LYS A 34 -26.22 -6.92 -36.31
N VAL A 35 -27.31 -7.47 -35.77
CA VAL A 35 -28.31 -8.24 -36.57
C VAL A 35 -29.03 -7.36 -37.59
N GLN A 36 -29.33 -6.11 -37.26
CA GLN A 36 -29.94 -5.16 -38.20
C GLN A 36 -28.91 -4.47 -39.13
N GLN A 37 -27.64 -4.92 -39.12
CA GLN A 37 -26.53 -4.36 -39.91
C GLN A 37 -26.36 -2.83 -39.79
N ILE A 38 -26.73 -2.25 -38.64
CA ILE A 38 -26.59 -0.80 -38.40
C ILE A 38 -25.12 -0.45 -38.17
N THR A 39 -24.41 -1.29 -37.41
CA THR A 39 -22.94 -1.27 -37.24
C THR A 39 -22.49 -2.65 -36.74
N SER A 40 -21.37 -3.16 -37.25
CA SER A 40 -20.81 -4.49 -36.93
C SER A 40 -19.75 -4.49 -35.81
N GLY A 41 -19.66 -3.41 -35.00
CA GLY A 41 -18.53 -3.18 -34.09
C GLY A 41 -17.44 -2.31 -34.74
N PRO A 42 -16.33 -2.01 -34.03
CA PRO A 42 -15.97 -2.52 -32.72
C PRO A 42 -16.76 -1.83 -31.59
N PHE A 43 -17.19 -2.62 -30.61
CA PHE A 43 -17.85 -2.17 -29.39
C PHE A 43 -16.92 -2.35 -28.17
N LEU A 44 -16.92 -1.39 -27.25
CA LEU A 44 -16.13 -1.46 -26.01
C LEU A 44 -17.06 -1.67 -24.81
N VAL A 45 -16.73 -2.61 -23.93
CA VAL A 45 -17.36 -2.76 -22.61
C VAL A 45 -16.32 -2.51 -21.53
N LEU A 46 -16.51 -1.43 -20.78
CA LEU A 46 -15.73 -1.08 -19.59
C LEU A 46 -16.51 -1.47 -18.34
N CYS A 47 -15.92 -2.33 -17.50
CA CYS A 47 -16.58 -2.80 -16.28
C CYS A 47 -15.58 -3.09 -15.13
N PRO A 48 -16.04 -3.21 -13.87
CA PRO A 48 -15.19 -3.67 -12.77
C PRO A 48 -14.65 -5.09 -12.99
N LEU A 49 -13.44 -5.37 -12.51
CA LEU A 49 -12.78 -6.68 -12.65
C LEU A 49 -13.63 -7.86 -12.11
N SER A 50 -14.51 -7.64 -11.13
CA SER A 50 -15.36 -8.68 -10.54
C SER A 50 -16.55 -9.12 -11.40
N VAL A 51 -16.91 -8.40 -12.47
CA VAL A 51 -18.05 -8.72 -13.34
C VAL A 51 -17.67 -9.20 -14.74
N THR A 52 -16.39 -9.21 -15.08
CA THR A 52 -15.89 -9.58 -16.42
C THR A 52 -16.38 -10.98 -16.85
N ASP A 53 -16.24 -11.97 -15.97
CA ASP A 53 -16.73 -13.34 -16.22
C ASP A 53 -18.26 -13.42 -16.33
N GLY A 54 -18.99 -12.59 -15.58
CA GLY A 54 -20.44 -12.44 -15.70
C GLY A 54 -20.87 -11.89 -17.05
N TRP A 55 -20.16 -10.87 -17.55
CA TRP A 55 -20.36 -10.31 -18.89
C TRP A 55 -20.09 -11.35 -19.99
N VAL A 56 -18.98 -12.10 -19.91
CA VAL A 56 -18.68 -13.17 -20.87
C VAL A 56 -19.75 -14.26 -20.85
N SER A 57 -20.16 -14.73 -19.65
CA SER A 57 -21.18 -15.76 -19.50
C SER A 57 -22.55 -15.31 -19.99
N GLU A 58 -22.97 -14.07 -19.75
CA GLU A 58 -24.24 -13.55 -20.25
C GLU A 58 -24.21 -13.36 -21.78
N ILE A 59 -23.10 -12.88 -22.37
CA ILE A 59 -23.01 -12.75 -23.84
C ILE A 59 -23.08 -14.15 -24.49
N ALA A 60 -22.29 -15.11 -24.02
CA ALA A 60 -22.31 -16.48 -24.54
C ALA A 60 -23.70 -17.15 -24.43
N LYS A 61 -24.46 -16.81 -23.38
CA LYS A 61 -25.82 -17.34 -23.16
C LYS A 61 -26.89 -16.67 -24.03
N PHE A 62 -26.84 -15.34 -24.18
CA PHE A 62 -27.94 -14.57 -24.77
C PHE A 62 -27.68 -14.07 -26.21
N SER A 63 -26.43 -13.98 -26.64
CA SER A 63 -26.06 -13.66 -28.02
C SER A 63 -24.73 -14.34 -28.41
N PRO A 64 -24.73 -15.66 -28.68
CA PRO A 64 -23.53 -16.41 -29.07
C PRO A 64 -22.95 -15.97 -30.43
N ASN A 65 -23.69 -15.17 -31.20
CA ASN A 65 -23.24 -14.60 -32.48
C ASN A 65 -22.37 -13.34 -32.32
N LEU A 66 -22.17 -12.84 -31.08
CA LEU A 66 -21.22 -11.79 -30.76
C LEU A 66 -19.88 -12.41 -30.35
N SER A 67 -18.84 -12.15 -31.13
CA SER A 67 -17.46 -12.49 -30.80
C SER A 67 -16.91 -11.50 -29.77
N VAL A 68 -16.44 -12.05 -28.64
CA VAL A 68 -15.97 -11.26 -27.48
C VAL A 68 -14.48 -11.47 -27.27
N LEU A 69 -13.68 -10.42 -27.37
CA LEU A 69 -12.28 -10.41 -26.94
C LEU A 69 -12.18 -9.99 -25.47
N ARG A 70 -11.78 -10.94 -24.62
CA ARG A 70 -11.44 -10.68 -23.20
C ARG A 70 -10.04 -10.07 -23.13
N TYR A 71 -9.96 -8.75 -22.98
CA TYR A 71 -8.70 -8.02 -22.89
C TYR A 71 -8.29 -7.78 -21.42
N ILE A 72 -8.05 -8.87 -20.68
CA ILE A 72 -7.54 -8.83 -19.30
C ILE A 72 -6.50 -9.94 -19.07
N GLY A 73 -5.66 -9.77 -18.05
CA GLY A 73 -4.55 -10.67 -17.73
C GLY A 73 -3.24 -9.91 -17.52
N ASP A 74 -2.12 -10.63 -17.50
CA ASP A 74 -0.78 -10.05 -17.33
C ASP A 74 -0.29 -9.25 -18.55
N LYS A 75 0.92 -8.68 -18.46
CA LYS A 75 1.53 -7.87 -19.52
C LYS A 75 1.87 -8.70 -20.78
N GLU A 76 2.14 -9.99 -20.63
CA GLU A 76 2.61 -10.86 -21.70
C GLU A 76 1.44 -11.37 -22.55
N LEU A 77 0.36 -11.81 -21.91
CA LEU A 77 -0.91 -12.17 -22.56
C LEU A 77 -1.47 -10.98 -23.32
N ARG A 78 -1.55 -9.79 -22.69
CA ARG A 78 -2.02 -8.58 -23.38
C ARG A 78 -1.12 -8.17 -24.55
N ARG A 79 0.21 -8.35 -24.44
CA ARG A 79 1.16 -8.16 -25.57
C ARG A 79 0.87 -9.15 -26.71
N GLY A 80 0.55 -10.41 -26.41
CA GLY A 80 0.11 -11.41 -27.39
C GLY A 80 -1.18 -10.99 -28.10
N LEU A 81 -2.22 -10.62 -27.34
CA LEU A 81 -3.52 -10.17 -27.89
C LEU A 81 -3.36 -8.94 -28.80
N ARG A 82 -2.53 -7.96 -28.41
CA ARG A 82 -2.22 -6.77 -29.24
C ARG A 82 -1.55 -7.17 -30.56
N ARG A 83 -0.57 -8.09 -30.52
CA ARG A 83 0.13 -8.56 -31.72
C ARG A 83 -0.82 -9.29 -32.68
N ALA A 84 -1.62 -10.22 -32.18
CA ALA A 84 -2.61 -10.93 -32.98
C ALA A 84 -3.61 -9.96 -33.64
N THR A 85 -4.16 -9.02 -32.87
CA THR A 85 -5.08 -8.00 -33.38
C THR A 85 -4.43 -7.14 -34.49
N TYR A 86 -3.16 -6.73 -34.30
CA TYR A 86 -2.43 -5.94 -35.29
C TYR A 86 -2.13 -6.74 -36.58
N GLU A 87 -1.72 -8.00 -36.44
CA GLU A 87 -1.47 -8.88 -37.60
C GLU A 87 -2.75 -9.13 -38.42
N ASP A 88 -3.90 -9.32 -37.78
CA ASP A 88 -5.15 -9.58 -38.49
C ASP A 88 -5.68 -8.33 -39.20
N VAL A 89 -5.60 -7.15 -38.57
CA VAL A 89 -5.90 -5.85 -39.23
C VAL A 89 -4.95 -5.60 -40.41
N LYS A 90 -3.66 -5.96 -40.28
CA LYS A 90 -2.67 -5.82 -41.35
C LYS A 90 -2.88 -6.81 -42.51
N LYS A 91 -3.38 -8.01 -42.25
CA LYS A 91 -3.76 -8.99 -43.30
C LYS A 91 -4.97 -8.53 -44.10
N GLN A 92 -5.93 -7.84 -43.47
CA GLN A 92 -7.21 -7.45 -44.10
C GLN A 92 -7.14 -6.11 -44.84
N SER A 93 -6.23 -5.21 -44.45
CA SER A 93 -6.01 -3.90 -45.11
C SER A 93 -5.39 -3.97 -46.52
N THR A 94 -5.18 -5.16 -47.08
CA THR A 94 -4.93 -5.36 -48.53
C THR A 94 -6.21 -5.36 -49.37
N SER A 95 -7.39 -5.26 -48.75
CA SER A 95 -8.68 -5.04 -49.42
C SER A 95 -9.22 -3.64 -49.09
N ASN A 96 -9.85 -2.97 -50.07
CA ASN A 96 -10.37 -1.59 -49.94
C ASN A 96 -11.68 -1.50 -49.12
N VAL A 97 -11.74 -2.20 -47.98
CA VAL A 97 -12.87 -2.22 -47.05
C VAL A 97 -12.38 -1.71 -45.70
N ASP A 98 -13.24 -1.06 -44.92
CA ASP A 98 -12.92 -0.58 -43.57
C ASP A 98 -12.26 -1.68 -42.72
N PRO A 99 -11.28 -1.35 -41.86
CA PRO A 99 -10.53 -2.32 -41.08
C PRO A 99 -11.44 -3.13 -40.15
N ALA A 100 -11.76 -4.36 -40.55
CA ALA A 100 -12.53 -5.27 -39.74
C ALA A 100 -11.66 -5.88 -38.64
N PHE A 101 -12.12 -5.74 -37.39
CA PHE A 101 -11.45 -6.31 -36.23
C PHE A 101 -11.84 -7.79 -36.06
N PRO A 102 -10.97 -8.63 -35.46
CA PRO A 102 -11.26 -10.05 -35.21
C PRO A 102 -12.29 -10.29 -34.08
N PHE A 103 -12.96 -9.23 -33.60
CA PHE A 103 -13.96 -9.26 -32.53
C PHE A 103 -15.05 -8.20 -32.79
N ASP A 104 -16.27 -8.47 -32.33
CA ASP A 104 -17.36 -7.48 -32.27
C ASP A 104 -17.25 -6.63 -31.00
N VAL A 105 -16.91 -7.27 -29.88
CA VAL A 105 -16.90 -6.67 -28.53
C VAL A 105 -15.54 -6.88 -27.86
N LEU A 106 -14.89 -5.80 -27.42
CA LEU A 106 -13.75 -5.87 -26.51
C LEU A 106 -14.21 -5.60 -25.08
N LEU A 107 -13.93 -6.54 -24.17
CA LEU A 107 -14.24 -6.45 -22.75
C LEU A 107 -12.96 -6.18 -21.95
N THR A 108 -12.91 -5.07 -21.22
CA THR A 108 -11.75 -4.68 -20.39
C THR A 108 -12.18 -3.96 -19.11
N THR A 109 -11.22 -3.69 -18.23
CA THR A 109 -11.42 -2.98 -16.96
C THR A 109 -10.92 -1.55 -17.01
N TYR A 110 -11.39 -0.72 -16.07
CA TYR A 110 -10.96 0.67 -15.93
C TYR A 110 -9.43 0.84 -15.76
N ASP A 111 -8.80 -0.03 -14.97
CA ASP A 111 -7.37 0.05 -14.69
C ASP A 111 -6.54 -0.31 -15.93
N ILE A 112 -6.99 -1.30 -16.73
CA ILE A 112 -6.34 -1.69 -17.98
C ILE A 112 -6.61 -0.66 -19.09
N ALA A 113 -7.78 -0.01 -19.10
CA ALA A 113 -8.06 1.10 -20.01
C ALA A 113 -7.14 2.31 -19.79
N LEU A 114 -6.63 2.50 -18.56
CA LEU A 114 -5.58 3.47 -18.25
C LEU A 114 -4.18 2.96 -18.61
N MET A 115 -3.81 1.74 -18.21
CA MET A 115 -2.47 1.19 -18.46
C MET A 115 -2.14 0.99 -19.94
N ASP A 116 -3.12 0.52 -20.72
CA ASP A 116 -2.96 0.20 -22.14
C ASP A 116 -3.68 1.26 -23.02
N GLN A 117 -3.82 2.50 -22.51
CA GLN A 117 -4.53 3.60 -23.17
C GLN A 117 -4.02 3.87 -24.59
N ASP A 118 -2.71 3.76 -24.83
CA ASP A 118 -2.09 4.05 -26.12
C ASP A 118 -2.53 3.09 -27.22
N PHE A 119 -2.86 1.83 -26.87
CA PHE A 119 -3.42 0.87 -27.81
C PHE A 119 -4.94 1.02 -27.95
N LEU A 120 -5.66 1.14 -26.83
CA LEU A 120 -7.12 1.17 -26.83
C LEU A 120 -7.71 2.47 -27.39
N SER A 121 -6.95 3.57 -27.38
CA SER A 121 -7.33 4.85 -28.02
C SER A 121 -7.18 4.85 -29.54
N GLN A 122 -6.33 3.99 -30.11
CA GLN A 122 -6.17 3.85 -31.57
C GLN A 122 -7.38 3.21 -32.26
N ILE A 123 -8.26 2.54 -31.49
CA ILE A 123 -9.45 1.87 -32.02
C ILE A 123 -10.62 2.86 -32.03
N PRO A 124 -11.24 3.16 -33.19
CA PRO A 124 -12.42 4.02 -33.26
C PRO A 124 -13.67 3.22 -32.81
N TRP A 125 -14.06 3.38 -31.55
CA TRP A 125 -15.17 2.62 -30.96
C TRP A 125 -16.52 3.13 -31.46
N HIS A 126 -17.31 2.30 -32.13
CA HIS A 126 -18.63 2.70 -32.64
C HIS A 126 -19.68 2.90 -31.53
N TYR A 127 -19.51 2.17 -30.43
CA TYR A 127 -20.36 2.25 -29.24
C TYR A 127 -19.59 1.80 -28.00
N VAL A 128 -19.69 2.54 -26.91
CA VAL A 128 -19.08 2.20 -25.62
C VAL A 128 -20.14 1.99 -24.55
N VAL A 129 -20.05 0.87 -23.84
CA VAL A 129 -20.88 0.53 -22.68
C VAL A 129 -20.01 0.63 -21.42
N ILE A 130 -20.44 1.43 -20.45
CA ILE A 130 -19.73 1.62 -19.18
C ILE A 130 -20.61 1.14 -18.04
N ASP A 131 -20.23 0.03 -17.41
CA ASP A 131 -20.95 -0.58 -16.28
C ASP A 131 -20.40 -0.12 -14.93
N GLU A 132 -21.28 0.16 -13.97
CA GLU A 132 -20.98 0.83 -12.69
C GLU A 132 -20.34 2.23 -12.90
N ALA A 133 -20.92 3.02 -13.83
CA ALA A 133 -20.46 4.33 -14.28
C ALA A 133 -20.27 5.40 -13.19
N GLN A 134 -20.70 5.17 -11.94
CA GLN A 134 -20.35 6.02 -10.78
C GLN A 134 -18.83 6.16 -10.55
N ARG A 135 -17.99 5.33 -11.20
CA ARG A 135 -16.54 5.55 -11.30
C ARG A 135 -16.16 6.87 -12.00
N LEU A 136 -17.04 7.44 -12.84
CA LEU A 136 -16.83 8.68 -13.59
C LEU A 136 -17.47 9.92 -12.93
N LYS A 137 -17.86 9.82 -11.65
CA LYS A 137 -18.55 10.92 -10.94
C LYS A 137 -17.69 12.15 -10.64
N ASN A 138 -16.37 12.09 -10.84
CA ASN A 138 -15.46 13.20 -10.65
C ASN A 138 -14.81 13.57 -12.00
N PRO A 139 -15.12 14.76 -12.56
CA PRO A 139 -14.57 15.19 -13.84
C PRO A 139 -13.04 15.44 -13.77
N SER A 140 -12.51 15.76 -12.58
CA SER A 140 -11.07 15.92 -12.36
C SER A 140 -10.29 14.60 -12.25
N SER A 141 -10.94 13.44 -12.41
CA SER A 141 -10.26 12.14 -12.29
C SER A 141 -9.50 11.78 -13.58
N VAL A 142 -8.33 11.14 -13.43
CA VAL A 142 -7.50 10.71 -14.56
C VAL A 142 -8.28 9.80 -15.52
N LEU A 143 -9.09 8.88 -14.98
CA LEU A 143 -9.95 8.00 -15.76
C LEU A 143 -10.96 8.77 -16.62
N TYR A 144 -11.61 9.79 -16.06
CA TYR A 144 -12.56 10.63 -16.78
C TYR A 144 -11.87 11.36 -17.94
N ASN A 145 -10.75 12.03 -17.65
CA ASN A 145 -10.00 12.81 -18.63
C ASN A 145 -9.42 11.93 -19.76
N VAL A 146 -8.82 10.78 -19.44
CA VAL A 146 -8.26 9.86 -20.44
C VAL A 146 -9.36 9.34 -21.36
N LEU A 147 -10.49 8.87 -20.81
CA LEU A 147 -11.59 8.38 -21.64
C LEU A 147 -12.21 9.50 -22.49
N GLU A 148 -12.40 10.70 -21.95
CA GLU A 148 -13.02 11.81 -22.69
C GLU A 148 -12.11 12.39 -23.79
N GLN A 149 -10.80 12.48 -23.54
CA GLN A 149 -9.84 13.18 -24.42
C GLN A 149 -9.10 12.24 -25.39
N ARG A 150 -8.81 10.98 -25.00
CA ARG A 150 -8.01 10.05 -25.82
C ARG A 150 -8.87 9.05 -26.60
N PHE A 151 -10.02 8.64 -26.09
CA PHE A 151 -10.83 7.59 -26.73
C PHE A 151 -11.85 8.19 -27.71
N VAL A 152 -11.82 7.73 -28.96
CA VAL A 152 -12.85 8.08 -29.95
C VAL A 152 -14.11 7.25 -29.68
N MET A 153 -15.06 7.85 -28.96
CA MET A 153 -16.33 7.22 -28.56
C MET A 153 -17.54 8.16 -28.82
N PRO A 154 -18.18 8.10 -30.01
CA PRO A 154 -19.26 8.98 -30.41
C PRO A 154 -20.62 8.59 -29.82
N ARG A 155 -20.77 7.35 -29.32
CA ARG A 155 -21.99 6.87 -28.65
C ARG A 155 -21.61 6.14 -27.36
N ARG A 156 -22.22 6.55 -26.26
CA ARG A 156 -21.88 6.14 -24.89
C ARG A 156 -23.16 5.70 -24.18
N LEU A 157 -23.18 4.48 -23.64
CA LEU A 157 -24.23 4.00 -22.73
C LEU A 157 -23.66 3.88 -21.33
N LEU A 158 -24.07 4.79 -20.45
CA LEU A 158 -23.73 4.72 -19.04
C LEU A 158 -24.76 3.86 -18.30
N MET A 159 -24.29 2.83 -17.60
CA MET A 159 -25.08 2.01 -16.70
C MET A 159 -24.64 2.23 -15.27
N THR A 160 -25.58 2.57 -14.40
CA THR A 160 -25.30 2.76 -12.98
C THR A 160 -26.48 2.30 -12.13
N GLY A 161 -26.18 1.80 -10.92
CA GLY A 161 -27.18 1.61 -9.87
C GLY A 161 -27.53 2.89 -9.09
N THR A 162 -26.70 3.94 -9.21
CA THR A 162 -26.72 5.12 -8.34
C THR A 162 -26.21 6.36 -9.09
N PRO A 163 -27.07 7.10 -9.83
CA PRO A 163 -26.64 8.21 -10.70
C PRO A 163 -26.26 9.49 -9.94
N ILE A 164 -26.66 9.61 -8.67
CA ILE A 164 -26.36 10.74 -7.79
C ILE A 164 -26.02 10.16 -6.43
N GLN A 165 -24.81 10.38 -5.91
CA GLN A 165 -24.40 9.83 -4.61
C GLN A 165 -24.41 10.88 -3.51
N ASN A 166 -23.86 12.07 -3.79
CA ASN A 166 -23.71 13.14 -2.80
C ASN A 166 -24.17 14.51 -3.34
N ASN A 167 -23.73 14.92 -4.55
CA ASN A 167 -23.82 16.31 -5.02
C ASN A 167 -24.35 16.42 -6.46
N LEU A 168 -24.95 17.57 -6.82
CA LEU A 168 -25.38 17.88 -8.19
C LEU A 168 -24.21 17.93 -9.20
N SER A 169 -22.98 18.17 -8.75
CA SER A 169 -21.78 18.11 -9.60
C SER A 169 -21.44 16.69 -10.07
N GLU A 170 -21.71 15.66 -9.26
CA GLU A 170 -21.56 14.25 -9.68
C GLU A 170 -22.55 13.91 -10.80
N LEU A 171 -23.78 14.44 -10.72
CA LEU A 171 -24.78 14.28 -11.78
C LEU A 171 -24.33 14.97 -13.06
N TRP A 172 -23.89 16.24 -12.99
CA TRP A 172 -23.38 16.97 -14.15
C TRP A 172 -22.24 16.22 -14.83
N ALA A 173 -21.28 15.67 -14.09
CA ALA A 173 -20.15 14.92 -14.64
C ALA A 173 -20.62 13.72 -15.47
N LEU A 174 -21.59 12.94 -14.98
CA LEU A 174 -22.14 11.80 -15.74
C LEU A 174 -22.95 12.25 -16.98
N MET A 175 -23.68 13.36 -16.88
CA MET A 175 -24.46 13.90 -18.00
C MET A 175 -23.55 14.49 -19.10
N HIS A 176 -22.54 15.28 -18.72
CA HIS A 176 -21.52 15.83 -19.61
C HIS A 176 -20.71 14.72 -20.28
N PHE A 177 -20.19 13.75 -19.52
CA PHE A 177 -19.46 12.61 -20.10
C PHE A 177 -20.31 11.83 -21.10
N CYS A 178 -21.63 11.75 -20.89
CA CYS A 178 -22.53 11.09 -21.83
C CYS A 178 -22.78 11.92 -23.11
N MET A 179 -22.98 13.24 -22.97
CA MET A 179 -23.33 14.17 -24.04
C MET A 179 -22.63 15.54 -23.86
N PRO A 180 -21.33 15.65 -24.14
CA PRO A 180 -20.54 16.85 -23.83
C PRO A 180 -20.93 18.07 -24.69
N THR A 181 -21.60 17.85 -25.82
CA THR A 181 -22.11 18.93 -26.69
C THR A 181 -23.44 19.51 -26.24
N VAL A 182 -24.15 18.85 -25.30
CA VAL A 182 -25.48 19.27 -24.82
C VAL A 182 -25.39 19.93 -23.46
N PHE A 183 -24.53 19.43 -22.58
CA PHE A 183 -24.33 19.96 -21.24
C PHE A 183 -23.12 20.89 -21.23
N GLY A 184 -23.36 22.19 -21.06
CA GLY A 184 -22.31 23.21 -20.94
C GLY A 184 -21.49 23.07 -19.64
N THR A 185 -20.75 24.12 -19.29
CA THR A 185 -19.78 24.06 -18.17
C THR A 185 -20.45 23.78 -16.82
N LEU A 186 -19.69 23.22 -15.87
CA LEU A 186 -20.16 22.96 -14.52
C LEU A 186 -20.72 24.22 -13.84
N GLU A 187 -20.12 25.39 -14.07
CA GLU A 187 -20.58 26.68 -13.53
C GLU A 187 -21.93 27.11 -14.11
N GLN A 188 -22.16 26.90 -15.42
CA GLN A 188 -23.44 27.16 -16.07
C GLN A 188 -24.53 26.23 -15.51
N PHE A 189 -24.21 24.96 -15.27
CA PHE A 189 -25.15 24.01 -14.66
C PHE A 189 -25.44 24.34 -13.19
N LEU A 190 -24.41 24.62 -12.38
CA LEU A 190 -24.57 24.96 -10.96
C LEU A 190 -25.28 26.30 -10.76
N SER A 191 -25.10 27.29 -11.65
CA SER A 191 -25.84 28.55 -11.59
C SER A 191 -27.32 28.36 -11.97
N ALA A 192 -27.64 27.53 -12.96
CA ALA A 192 -29.01 27.22 -13.35
C ALA A 192 -29.82 26.45 -12.28
N PHE A 193 -29.14 25.66 -11.43
CA PHE A 193 -29.76 24.85 -10.36
C PHE A 193 -29.29 25.25 -8.95
N LYS A 194 -28.83 26.50 -8.77
CA LYS A 194 -28.19 26.95 -7.51
C LYS A 194 -29.10 26.85 -6.29
N GLU A 195 -30.37 27.21 -6.45
CA GLU A 195 -31.38 27.17 -5.37
C GLU A 195 -31.85 25.74 -5.07
N ALA A 196 -31.65 24.80 -5.99
CA ALA A 196 -31.92 23.37 -5.78
C ALA A 196 -30.75 22.62 -5.08
N GLY A 197 -29.56 23.22 -5.03
CA GLY A 197 -28.38 22.64 -4.40
C GLY A 197 -28.15 23.04 -2.93
N ASP A 198 -28.78 24.11 -2.45
CA ASP A 198 -28.47 24.73 -1.16
C ASP A 198 -29.73 24.87 -0.28
N PRO A 199 -29.92 24.00 0.73
CA PRO A 199 -31.09 24.02 1.61
C PRO A 199 -31.22 25.27 2.50
N SER A 200 -30.19 26.11 2.57
CA SER A 200 -30.16 27.29 3.45
C SER A 200 -30.81 28.55 2.85
N ALA A 201 -31.25 28.50 1.60
CA ALA A 201 -31.95 29.60 0.93
C ALA A 201 -33.41 29.73 1.42
N GLY A 202 -33.60 30.46 2.54
CA GLY A 202 -34.91 30.70 3.18
C GLY A 202 -35.92 31.56 2.40
N LEU A 203 -35.84 31.63 1.07
CA LEU A 203 -36.83 32.31 0.21
C LEU A 203 -37.28 31.41 -0.96
N ALA A 204 -38.60 31.23 -1.06
CA ALA A 204 -39.33 30.62 -2.18
C ALA A 204 -39.15 29.10 -2.43
N ALA A 205 -39.61 28.26 -1.49
CA ALA A 205 -39.77 26.81 -1.67
C ALA A 205 -40.53 26.40 -2.96
N ALA A 206 -41.44 27.24 -3.46
CA ALA A 206 -42.14 27.02 -4.73
C ALA A 206 -41.18 27.01 -5.95
N LYS A 207 -40.21 27.93 -5.98
CA LYS A 207 -39.22 28.07 -7.06
C LYS A 207 -38.24 26.90 -7.07
N VAL A 208 -37.89 26.39 -5.89
CA VAL A 208 -37.12 25.15 -5.71
C VAL A 208 -37.90 23.93 -6.25
N LYS A 209 -39.20 23.78 -5.93
CA LYS A 209 -40.05 22.68 -6.45
C LYS A 209 -40.17 22.75 -7.99
N GLU A 210 -40.20 23.95 -8.57
CA GLU A 210 -40.20 24.15 -10.04
C GLU A 210 -38.86 23.78 -10.69
N GLN A 211 -37.72 24.23 -10.15
CA GLN A 211 -36.38 23.84 -10.66
C GLN A 211 -36.15 22.33 -10.61
N PHE A 212 -36.57 21.65 -9.53
CA PHE A 212 -36.52 20.19 -9.47
C PHE A 212 -37.42 19.52 -10.52
N LYS A 213 -38.59 20.09 -10.83
CA LYS A 213 -39.47 19.57 -11.89
C LYS A 213 -38.81 19.69 -13.26
N THR A 214 -38.15 20.82 -13.55
CA THR A 214 -37.38 21.03 -14.78
C THR A 214 -36.20 20.06 -14.89
N LEU A 215 -35.42 19.87 -13.81
CA LEU A 215 -34.33 18.91 -13.76
C LEU A 215 -34.84 17.46 -14.00
N LYS A 216 -35.95 17.07 -13.37
CA LYS A 216 -36.60 15.77 -13.59
C LYS A 216 -37.06 15.58 -15.04
N TYR A 217 -37.57 16.62 -15.70
CA TYR A 217 -37.96 16.54 -17.11
C TYR A 217 -36.76 16.33 -18.04
N ILE A 218 -35.67 17.07 -17.82
CA ILE A 218 -34.40 16.89 -18.54
C ILE A 218 -33.86 15.47 -18.32
N LEU A 219 -33.79 15.02 -17.07
CA LEU A 219 -33.35 13.66 -16.75
C LEU A 219 -34.26 12.60 -17.40
N GLY A 220 -35.58 12.80 -17.41
CA GLY A 220 -36.54 11.90 -18.05
C GLY A 220 -36.33 11.70 -19.56
N ALA A 221 -35.70 12.66 -20.25
CA ALA A 221 -35.35 12.53 -21.67
C ALA A 221 -34.12 11.63 -21.91
N PHE A 222 -33.07 11.79 -21.10
CA PHE A 222 -31.79 11.08 -21.30
C PHE A 222 -31.63 9.80 -20.47
N MET A 223 -32.31 9.73 -19.32
CA MET A 223 -32.22 8.66 -18.33
C MET A 223 -33.42 7.71 -18.45
N LEU A 224 -33.15 6.41 -18.40
CA LEU A 224 -34.16 5.37 -18.17
C LEU A 224 -33.99 4.78 -16.78
N ARG A 225 -35.05 4.86 -15.96
CA ARG A 225 -35.14 4.31 -14.60
C ARG A 225 -36.50 3.64 -14.42
N ARG A 226 -36.55 2.44 -13.83
CA ARG A 226 -37.74 1.86 -13.17
C ARG A 226 -37.30 1.41 -11.78
N THR A 227 -38.19 1.45 -10.79
CA THR A 227 -37.95 0.85 -9.46
C THR A 227 -38.42 -0.61 -9.44
N LYS A 228 -38.03 -1.39 -8.43
CA LYS A 228 -38.69 -2.68 -8.17
C LYS A 228 -40.16 -2.49 -7.80
N SER A 229 -40.55 -1.31 -7.29
CA SER A 229 -41.93 -1.00 -6.91
C SER A 229 -42.86 -1.01 -8.10
N MET A 230 -42.55 -0.17 -9.09
CA MET A 230 -43.27 -0.11 -10.37
C MET A 230 -43.36 -1.48 -11.04
N LEU A 231 -42.32 -2.32 -10.93
CA LEU A 231 -42.29 -3.65 -11.55
C LEU A 231 -43.08 -4.72 -10.77
N ILE A 232 -43.15 -4.62 -9.44
CA ILE A 232 -44.00 -5.49 -8.60
C ILE A 232 -45.48 -5.10 -8.75
N GLU A 233 -45.79 -3.79 -8.71
CA GLU A 233 -47.16 -3.27 -8.90
C GLU A 233 -47.73 -3.56 -10.29
N SER A 234 -46.89 -3.48 -11.33
CA SER A 234 -47.28 -3.87 -12.70
C SER A 234 -47.28 -5.38 -12.94
N GLY A 235 -47.08 -6.20 -11.91
CA GLY A 235 -47.07 -7.67 -12.01
C GLY A 235 -45.93 -8.26 -12.85
N THR A 236 -44.97 -7.43 -13.27
CA THR A 236 -43.86 -7.84 -14.16
C THR A 236 -42.72 -8.52 -13.40
N LEU A 237 -42.64 -8.33 -12.08
CA LEU A 237 -41.59 -8.86 -11.22
C LEU A 237 -42.19 -9.46 -9.93
N ALA A 238 -41.93 -10.75 -9.70
CA ALA A 238 -42.13 -11.38 -8.39
C ALA A 238 -40.78 -11.39 -7.64
N LEU A 239 -40.80 -10.93 -6.38
CA LEU A 239 -39.64 -10.95 -5.49
C LEU A 239 -40.12 -11.05 -4.02
N PRO A 240 -39.47 -11.83 -3.15
CA PRO A 240 -39.82 -11.89 -1.73
C PRO A 240 -39.69 -10.53 -1.02
N SER A 241 -40.37 -10.39 0.11
CA SER A 241 -40.25 -9.22 0.98
C SER A 241 -38.83 -9.05 1.54
N LEU A 242 -38.52 -7.83 1.97
CA LEU A 242 -37.28 -7.43 2.61
C LEU A 242 -37.62 -6.67 3.88
N THR A 243 -37.07 -7.08 5.01
CA THR A 243 -37.17 -6.35 6.28
C THR A 243 -35.82 -5.71 6.62
N GLU A 244 -35.77 -4.39 6.85
CA GLU A 244 -34.59 -3.65 7.31
C GLU A 244 -34.76 -3.26 8.80
N ILE A 245 -33.88 -3.72 9.68
CA ILE A 245 -33.88 -3.46 11.14
C ILE A 245 -32.55 -2.83 11.56
N THR A 246 -32.61 -1.84 12.46
CA THR A 246 -31.42 -1.31 13.15
C THR A 246 -31.46 -1.74 14.62
N VAL A 247 -30.35 -2.35 15.08
CA VAL A 247 -30.16 -2.78 16.47
C VAL A 247 -29.12 -1.89 17.12
N MET A 248 -29.50 -1.20 18.19
CA MET A 248 -28.65 -0.25 18.89
C MET A 248 -27.85 -0.95 19.99
N ALA A 249 -26.58 -1.26 19.68
CA ALA A 249 -25.67 -1.97 20.57
C ALA A 249 -25.12 -1.05 21.68
N PRO A 250 -25.06 -1.48 22.95
CA PRO A 250 -24.41 -0.73 24.01
C PRO A 250 -22.88 -0.88 23.96
N LEU A 251 -22.15 0.12 24.47
CA LEU A 251 -20.72 0.01 24.74
C LEU A 251 -20.49 -0.77 26.05
N VAL A 252 -19.65 -1.81 26.03
CA VAL A 252 -19.20 -2.49 27.27
C VAL A 252 -18.19 -1.63 28.04
N SER A 253 -17.91 -1.96 29.31
CA SER A 253 -17.03 -1.18 30.20
C SER A 253 -15.64 -0.89 29.61
N LEU A 254 -15.02 -1.88 28.95
CA LEU A 254 -13.73 -1.69 28.27
C LEU A 254 -13.84 -0.71 27.09
N GLN A 255 -14.86 -0.87 26.24
CA GLN A 255 -15.12 0.08 25.14
C GLN A 255 -15.41 1.49 25.66
N LYS A 256 -16.19 1.65 26.73
CA LYS A 256 -16.45 2.94 27.39
C LYS A 256 -15.14 3.59 27.85
N LYS A 257 -14.27 2.86 28.56
CA LYS A 257 -12.95 3.35 29.02
C LYS A 257 -12.10 3.84 27.84
N VAL A 258 -11.98 3.05 26.76
CA VAL A 258 -11.22 3.41 25.55
C VAL A 258 -11.81 4.62 24.83
N TYR A 259 -13.13 4.63 24.61
CA TYR A 259 -13.85 5.71 23.93
C TYR A 259 -13.71 7.04 24.68
N VAL A 260 -13.89 7.03 26.01
CA VAL A 260 -13.68 8.20 26.87
C VAL A 260 -12.21 8.63 26.91
N SER A 261 -11.24 7.70 26.87
CA SER A 261 -9.82 8.04 26.80
C SER A 261 -9.46 8.77 25.50
N ILE A 262 -10.02 8.33 24.36
CA ILE A 262 -9.86 9.00 23.06
C ILE A 262 -10.46 10.41 23.13
N LEU A 263 -11.68 10.55 23.65
CA LEU A 263 -12.33 11.85 23.80
C LEU A 263 -11.58 12.79 24.75
N ARG A 264 -11.12 12.33 25.92
CA ARG A 264 -10.39 13.15 26.89
C ARG A 264 -9.07 13.68 26.31
N ARG A 265 -8.31 12.85 25.61
CA ARG A 265 -7.05 13.24 24.95
C ARG A 265 -7.26 14.29 23.85
N GLU A 266 -8.36 14.20 23.13
CA GLU A 266 -8.64 15.05 21.96
C GLU A 266 -9.64 16.20 22.28
N LEU A 267 -10.17 16.28 23.51
CA LEU A 267 -11.13 17.30 23.96
C LEU A 267 -10.63 18.74 23.73
N PRO A 268 -9.36 19.09 24.04
CA PRO A 268 -8.86 20.45 23.80
C PRO A 268 -8.86 20.82 22.31
N ARG A 269 -8.61 19.83 21.43
CA ARG A 269 -8.65 20.01 19.98
C ARG A 269 -10.08 20.15 19.48
N LEU A 270 -11.01 19.32 19.95
CA LEU A 270 -12.44 19.39 19.60
C LEU A 270 -13.08 20.73 20.01
N LEU A 271 -12.73 21.24 21.21
CA LEU A 271 -13.18 22.56 21.66
C LEU A 271 -12.60 23.69 20.78
N ALA A 272 -11.31 23.63 20.43
CA ALA A 272 -10.69 24.62 19.53
C ALA A 272 -11.30 24.67 18.11
N PHE A 273 -11.93 23.58 17.63
CA PHE A 273 -12.69 23.61 16.37
C PHE A 273 -13.99 24.42 16.46
N THR A 274 -14.67 24.42 17.60
CA THR A 274 -15.91 25.20 17.76
C THR A 274 -15.65 26.71 17.60
N SER A 275 -14.45 27.15 17.99
CA SER A 275 -13.93 28.52 17.88
C SER A 275 -13.44 28.94 16.48
N GLY A 276 -13.56 28.08 15.45
CA GLY A 276 -13.39 28.46 14.04
C GLY A 276 -12.05 28.18 13.36
N SER A 277 -11.18 27.32 13.91
CA SER A 277 -9.92 26.91 13.26
C SER A 277 -10.14 25.80 12.20
N SER A 278 -9.38 25.85 11.09
CA SER A 278 -9.66 25.15 9.82
C SER A 278 -8.94 23.79 9.60
N ASN A 279 -8.52 23.10 10.65
CA ASN A 279 -7.67 21.87 10.56
C ASN A 279 -8.43 20.55 10.25
N HIS A 280 -9.28 20.49 9.22
CA HIS A 280 -10.21 19.37 8.93
C HIS A 280 -9.64 17.93 9.00
N GLN A 281 -8.34 17.71 8.78
CA GLN A 281 -7.71 16.38 8.84
C GLN A 281 -7.63 15.76 10.25
N SER A 282 -7.44 16.56 11.31
CA SER A 282 -7.30 15.99 12.66
C SER A 282 -8.62 15.38 13.16
N LEU A 283 -9.76 15.97 12.78
CA LEU A 283 -11.08 15.49 13.19
C LEU A 283 -11.48 14.19 12.47
N GLN A 284 -11.03 13.98 11.22
CA GLN A 284 -11.18 12.69 10.53
C GLN A 284 -10.41 11.58 11.26
N ASN A 285 -9.20 11.86 11.75
CA ASN A 285 -8.41 10.93 12.54
C ASN A 285 -9.08 10.59 13.89
N ILE A 286 -9.69 11.56 14.57
CA ILE A 286 -10.47 11.29 15.80
C ILE A 286 -11.64 10.35 15.51
N VAL A 287 -12.43 10.65 14.49
CA VAL A 287 -13.64 9.87 14.14
C VAL A 287 -13.31 8.42 13.78
N ILE A 288 -12.20 8.14 13.07
CA ILE A 288 -11.83 6.75 12.77
C ILE A 288 -11.39 5.97 14.01
N GLN A 289 -10.73 6.60 15.00
CA GLN A 289 -10.44 5.92 16.28
C GLN A 289 -11.73 5.66 17.07
N LEU A 290 -12.66 6.62 17.14
CA LEU A 290 -13.95 6.42 17.79
C LEU A 290 -14.76 5.28 17.16
N ARG A 291 -14.73 5.14 15.83
CA ARG A 291 -15.32 3.99 15.11
C ARG A 291 -14.65 2.66 15.48
N LYS A 292 -13.32 2.61 15.57
CA LYS A 292 -12.61 1.41 16.03
C LYS A 292 -13.06 1.00 17.42
N ALA A 293 -13.14 1.95 18.35
CA ALA A 293 -13.60 1.68 19.72
C ALA A 293 -15.05 1.15 19.77
N CYS A 294 -15.94 1.64 18.89
CA CYS A 294 -17.29 1.10 18.73
C CYS A 294 -17.33 -0.32 18.14
N SER A 295 -16.35 -0.67 17.30
CA SER A 295 -16.27 -1.97 16.62
C SER A 295 -15.65 -3.05 17.51
N HIS A 296 -14.44 -2.84 18.02
CA HIS A 296 -13.75 -3.75 18.95
C HIS A 296 -12.55 -3.09 19.66
N PRO A 297 -12.34 -3.29 20.98
CA PRO A 297 -11.16 -2.76 21.68
C PRO A 297 -9.82 -3.26 21.16
N TYR A 298 -9.74 -4.53 20.75
CA TYR A 298 -8.47 -5.14 20.28
C TYR A 298 -7.99 -4.59 18.92
N LEU A 299 -8.75 -3.69 18.27
CA LEU A 299 -8.26 -2.87 17.16
C LEU A 299 -7.20 -1.82 17.60
N PHE A 300 -6.94 -1.70 18.91
CA PHE A 300 -5.86 -0.92 19.51
C PHE A 300 -4.79 -1.86 20.11
N PRO A 301 -3.50 -1.68 19.78
CA PRO A 301 -2.43 -2.54 20.28
C PRO A 301 -2.25 -2.39 21.79
N GLY A 302 -1.97 -3.51 22.47
CA GLY A 302 -1.74 -3.55 23.93
C GLY A 302 -3.00 -3.51 24.80
N ILE A 303 -4.19 -3.66 24.21
CA ILE A 303 -5.46 -3.89 24.96
C ILE A 303 -5.82 -5.38 25.02
N GLU A 304 -5.44 -6.15 24.01
CA GLU A 304 -5.57 -7.60 24.01
C GLU A 304 -4.55 -8.23 24.98
N PRO A 305 -4.90 -9.30 25.71
CA PRO A 305 -3.95 -10.00 26.58
C PRO A 305 -2.74 -10.53 25.80
N GLU A 306 -1.54 -10.35 26.35
CA GLU A 306 -0.31 -10.96 25.83
C GLU A 306 0.26 -11.96 26.87
N PRO A 307 0.54 -13.23 26.52
CA PRO A 307 0.34 -13.86 25.20
C PRO A 307 -1.14 -14.00 24.82
N TYR A 308 -1.40 -14.14 23.51
CA TYR A 308 -2.75 -14.38 22.99
C TYR A 308 -3.32 -15.70 23.54
N GLU A 309 -4.52 -15.62 24.11
CA GLU A 309 -5.33 -16.75 24.54
C GLU A 309 -6.61 -16.77 23.70
N GLU A 310 -7.11 -17.97 23.34
CA GLU A 310 -8.43 -18.11 22.72
C GLU A 310 -9.49 -18.21 23.83
N GLY A 311 -10.43 -17.26 23.92
CA GLY A 311 -11.48 -17.34 24.94
C GLY A 311 -12.61 -16.32 24.85
N GLU A 312 -13.56 -16.45 25.79
CA GLU A 312 -14.77 -15.62 25.87
C GLU A 312 -14.49 -14.11 26.03
N HIS A 313 -13.28 -13.72 26.48
CA HIS A 313 -12.86 -12.33 26.57
C HIS A 313 -12.98 -11.60 25.21
N LEU A 314 -12.79 -12.31 24.09
CA LEU A 314 -12.98 -11.78 22.74
C LEU A 314 -14.43 -11.30 22.55
N VAL A 315 -15.42 -12.12 22.91
CA VAL A 315 -16.85 -11.77 22.76
C VAL A 315 -17.26 -10.72 23.79
N GLN A 316 -16.84 -10.88 25.04
CA GLN A 316 -17.18 -9.98 26.15
C GLN A 316 -16.58 -8.57 25.99
N ALA A 317 -15.49 -8.42 25.24
CA ALA A 317 -14.85 -7.13 24.97
C ALA A 317 -15.66 -6.19 24.05
N SER A 318 -16.69 -6.65 23.34
CA SER A 318 -17.49 -5.79 22.47
C SER A 318 -19.00 -6.07 22.51
N GLY A 319 -19.79 -5.04 22.82
CA GLY A 319 -21.26 -5.16 22.85
C GLY A 319 -21.87 -5.54 21.50
N LYS A 320 -21.19 -5.23 20.38
CA LYS A 320 -21.58 -5.72 19.05
C LYS A 320 -21.33 -7.22 18.87
N LEU A 321 -20.23 -7.77 19.40
CA LEU A 321 -19.97 -9.22 19.33
C LEU A 321 -20.95 -10.00 20.21
N ILE A 322 -21.28 -9.52 21.42
CA ILE A 322 -22.28 -10.17 22.28
C ILE A 322 -23.64 -10.30 21.55
N ILE A 323 -24.09 -9.23 20.87
CA ILE A 323 -25.33 -9.25 20.08
C ILE A 323 -25.19 -10.13 18.83
N LEU A 324 -24.04 -10.10 18.15
CA LEU A 324 -23.78 -10.92 16.97
C LEU A 324 -23.78 -12.42 17.30
N ASP A 325 -23.21 -12.82 18.44
CA ASP A 325 -23.15 -14.21 18.91
C ASP A 325 -24.56 -14.78 19.13
N GLN A 326 -25.40 -14.05 19.85
CA GLN A 326 -26.81 -14.41 20.08
C GLN A 326 -27.63 -14.45 18.77
N LEU A 327 -27.37 -13.53 17.83
CA LEU A 327 -28.03 -13.51 16.52
C LEU A 327 -27.61 -14.71 15.66
N LEU A 328 -26.30 -14.96 15.52
CA LEU A 328 -25.79 -16.06 14.71
C LEU A 328 -26.19 -17.43 15.27
N GLN A 329 -26.19 -17.60 16.59
CA GLN A 329 -26.66 -18.83 17.23
C GLN A 329 -28.11 -19.18 16.83
N LYS A 330 -29.02 -18.20 16.89
CA LYS A 330 -30.43 -18.41 16.51
C LYS A 330 -30.57 -18.65 14.99
N LEU A 331 -29.92 -17.82 14.17
CA LEU A 331 -29.94 -17.96 12.71
C LEU A 331 -29.34 -19.30 12.23
N HIS A 332 -28.35 -19.85 12.93
CA HIS A 332 -27.76 -21.15 12.65
C HIS A 332 -28.73 -22.30 12.97
N VAL A 333 -29.41 -22.24 14.11
CA VAL A 333 -30.46 -23.22 14.50
C VAL A 333 -31.63 -23.22 13.52
N ASP A 334 -32.04 -22.04 13.05
CA ASP A 334 -33.12 -21.88 12.05
C ASP A 334 -32.68 -22.26 10.61
N GLY A 335 -31.40 -22.56 10.39
CA GLY A 335 -30.86 -22.96 9.08
C GLY A 335 -30.80 -21.81 8.05
N HIS A 336 -30.68 -20.57 8.52
CA HIS A 336 -30.51 -19.38 7.69
C HIS A 336 -29.04 -19.23 7.23
N ARG A 337 -28.78 -18.39 6.22
CA ARG A 337 -27.41 -18.15 5.71
C ARG A 337 -27.10 -16.66 5.63
N VAL A 338 -25.94 -16.29 6.15
CA VAL A 338 -25.64 -14.91 6.56
C VAL A 338 -24.52 -14.31 5.72
N LEU A 339 -24.75 -13.14 5.11
CA LEU A 339 -23.65 -12.26 4.68
C LEU A 339 -23.31 -11.30 5.82
N LEU A 340 -22.04 -11.22 6.20
CA LEU A 340 -21.54 -10.34 7.25
C LEU A 340 -20.62 -9.28 6.65
N PHE A 341 -21.07 -8.02 6.67
CA PHE A 341 -20.34 -6.88 6.10
C PHE A 341 -19.62 -6.06 7.18
N ALA A 342 -18.34 -5.78 6.95
CA ALA A 342 -17.54 -4.83 7.73
C ALA A 342 -16.75 -3.89 6.81
N GLN A 343 -16.34 -2.73 7.33
CA GLN A 343 -15.59 -1.72 6.57
C GLN A 343 -14.08 -1.88 6.76
N MET A 344 -13.62 -2.15 7.97
CA MET A 344 -12.21 -2.33 8.28
C MET A 344 -11.81 -3.80 8.13
N THR A 345 -10.72 -4.08 7.42
CA THR A 345 -10.20 -5.46 7.25
C THR A 345 -9.78 -6.08 8.57
N HIS A 346 -9.23 -5.31 9.50
CA HIS A 346 -8.89 -5.78 10.85
C HIS A 346 -10.11 -6.17 11.70
N THR A 347 -11.29 -5.62 11.40
CA THR A 347 -12.53 -6.09 12.01
C THR A 347 -12.95 -7.44 11.43
N LEU A 348 -12.67 -7.72 10.15
CA LEU A 348 -12.86 -9.06 9.57
C LEU A 348 -11.90 -10.10 10.16
N ASP A 349 -10.68 -9.69 10.54
CA ASP A 349 -9.73 -10.57 11.26
C ASP A 349 -10.32 -11.00 12.62
N ILE A 350 -10.76 -10.03 13.45
CA ILE A 350 -11.42 -10.30 14.74
C ILE A 350 -12.70 -11.14 14.60
N LEU A 351 -13.51 -10.85 13.57
CA LEU A 351 -14.72 -11.63 13.26
C LEU A 351 -14.38 -13.05 12.80
N GLN A 352 -13.24 -13.26 12.14
CA GLN A 352 -12.77 -14.58 11.76
C GLN A 352 -12.43 -15.41 13.01
N ASP A 353 -11.62 -14.85 13.91
CA ASP A 353 -11.22 -15.52 15.16
C ASP A 353 -12.46 -15.86 16.02
N PHE A 354 -13.46 -14.97 16.05
CA PHE A 354 -14.74 -15.22 16.70
C PHE A 354 -15.56 -16.37 16.06
N LEU A 355 -15.62 -16.45 14.72
CA LEU A 355 -16.31 -17.56 14.04
C LEU A 355 -15.56 -18.89 14.22
N GLU A 356 -14.22 -18.86 14.27
CA GLU A 356 -13.38 -20.02 14.60
C GLU A 356 -13.63 -20.48 16.05
N LEU A 357 -13.65 -19.57 17.04
CA LEU A 357 -14.00 -19.84 18.45
C LEU A 357 -15.39 -20.49 18.61
N ARG A 358 -16.36 -20.08 17.81
CA ARG A 358 -17.73 -20.64 17.81
C ARG A 358 -17.92 -21.84 16.88
N ASN A 359 -16.88 -22.29 16.18
CA ASN A 359 -16.89 -23.40 15.22
C ASN A 359 -17.90 -23.24 14.06
N TYR A 360 -18.17 -22.01 13.62
CA TYR A 360 -19.04 -21.74 12.46
C TYR A 360 -18.27 -21.85 11.14
N THR A 361 -18.88 -22.48 10.11
CA THR A 361 -18.30 -22.53 8.76
C THR A 361 -18.44 -21.17 8.06
N TYR A 362 -17.35 -20.67 7.48
CA TYR A 362 -17.34 -19.36 6.83
C TYR A 362 -16.53 -19.30 5.53
N GLU A 363 -16.84 -18.30 4.71
CA GLU A 363 -16.05 -17.84 3.55
C GLU A 363 -15.65 -16.37 3.77
N ARG A 364 -14.55 -15.91 3.17
CA ARG A 364 -14.05 -14.53 3.30
C ARG A 364 -13.82 -13.87 1.94
N LEU A 365 -14.20 -12.59 1.80
CA LEU A 365 -13.99 -11.79 0.59
C LEU A 365 -13.59 -10.35 0.94
N ASP A 366 -12.31 -10.03 0.77
CA ASP A 366 -11.80 -8.65 0.89
C ASP A 366 -10.91 -8.24 -0.30
N GLY A 367 -10.29 -7.06 -0.20
CA GLY A 367 -9.49 -6.46 -1.28
C GLY A 367 -8.13 -7.11 -1.52
N SER A 368 -7.66 -7.99 -0.61
CA SER A 368 -6.39 -8.70 -0.74
C SER A 368 -6.51 -10.02 -1.52
N ILE A 369 -7.72 -10.59 -1.60
CA ILE A 369 -7.98 -11.89 -2.20
C ILE A 369 -7.89 -11.83 -3.73
N ARG A 370 -7.18 -12.79 -4.33
CA ARG A 370 -6.95 -12.86 -5.78
C ARG A 370 -8.25 -13.15 -6.52
N ALA A 371 -8.30 -12.85 -7.82
CA ALA A 371 -9.53 -12.99 -8.61
C ALA A 371 -10.06 -14.43 -8.62
N GLU A 372 -9.18 -15.42 -8.82
CA GLU A 372 -9.54 -16.85 -8.87
C GLU A 372 -10.09 -17.36 -7.54
N GLU A 373 -9.41 -17.06 -6.44
CA GLU A 373 -9.82 -17.37 -5.06
C GLU A 373 -11.20 -16.76 -4.75
N ARG A 374 -11.42 -15.50 -5.15
CA ARG A 374 -12.73 -14.83 -5.02
C ARG A 374 -13.83 -15.59 -5.76
N PHE A 375 -13.57 -16.08 -6.97
CA PHE A 375 -14.54 -16.87 -7.73
C PHE A 375 -14.73 -18.29 -7.17
N ALA A 376 -13.72 -18.86 -6.50
CA ALA A 376 -13.85 -20.11 -5.77
C ALA A 376 -14.78 -19.95 -4.57
N ALA A 377 -14.54 -18.96 -3.70
CA ALA A 377 -15.38 -18.65 -2.54
C ALA A 377 -16.84 -18.34 -2.92
N ILE A 378 -17.07 -17.56 -3.99
CA ILE A 378 -18.43 -17.28 -4.49
C ILE A 378 -19.11 -18.56 -4.99
N ARG A 379 -18.40 -19.46 -5.70
CA ARG A 379 -18.96 -20.73 -6.18
C ARG A 379 -19.26 -21.69 -5.03
N SER A 380 -18.32 -21.85 -4.10
CA SER A 380 -18.47 -22.59 -2.84
C SER A 380 -19.74 -22.16 -2.10
N PHE A 381 -19.88 -20.86 -1.83
CA PHE A 381 -21.06 -20.33 -1.14
C PHE A 381 -22.37 -20.48 -1.94
N SER A 382 -22.32 -20.42 -3.27
CA SER A 382 -23.51 -20.46 -4.14
C SER A 382 -24.04 -21.86 -4.45
N GLN A 383 -23.26 -22.92 -4.22
CA GLN A 383 -23.70 -24.30 -4.39
C GLN A 383 -24.67 -24.68 -3.26
N GLN A 384 -25.97 -24.65 -3.55
CA GLN A 384 -27.02 -25.08 -2.61
C GLN A 384 -27.32 -26.58 -2.73
N PRO A 385 -27.50 -27.30 -1.61
CA PRO A 385 -28.29 -28.51 -1.57
C PRO A 385 -29.75 -28.22 -1.93
N VAL A 386 -30.37 -29.09 -2.73
CA VAL A 386 -31.79 -28.96 -3.07
C VAL A 386 -32.64 -29.29 -1.83
N ARG A 387 -33.41 -28.33 -1.32
CA ARG A 387 -34.40 -28.55 -0.24
C ARG A 387 -35.33 -29.70 -0.63
N GLY A 388 -35.20 -30.85 0.05
CA GLY A 388 -36.04 -32.04 -0.17
C GLY A 388 -35.25 -33.33 -0.45
N ALA A 389 -33.96 -33.26 -0.75
CA ALA A 389 -33.10 -34.46 -0.75
C ALA A 389 -32.87 -34.96 0.69
N LEU A 390 -32.67 -36.28 0.88
CA LEU A 390 -32.19 -36.81 2.15
C LEU A 390 -30.85 -36.14 2.48
N LYS A 391 -30.70 -35.66 3.73
CA LYS A 391 -29.42 -35.14 4.23
C LYS A 391 -28.32 -36.17 3.99
N SER A 392 -27.41 -35.85 3.09
CA SER A 392 -26.18 -36.59 2.88
C SER A 392 -25.11 -36.04 3.83
N PRO A 393 -24.10 -36.83 4.24
CA PRO A 393 -22.99 -36.32 5.05
C PRO A 393 -22.14 -35.25 4.32
N ALA A 394 -22.39 -34.96 3.04
CA ALA A 394 -21.79 -33.85 2.32
C ALA A 394 -22.48 -32.50 2.60
N ASP A 395 -23.73 -32.49 3.07
CA ASP A 395 -24.50 -31.25 3.28
C ASP A 395 -24.03 -30.44 4.51
N GLU A 396 -23.30 -31.08 5.44
CA GLU A 396 -22.66 -30.42 6.59
C GLU A 396 -21.45 -29.54 6.19
N GLN A 397 -20.98 -29.60 4.93
CA GLN A 397 -19.83 -28.83 4.45
C GLN A 397 -20.18 -27.47 3.82
N SER A 398 -21.46 -27.07 3.77
CA SER A 398 -21.84 -25.77 3.19
C SER A 398 -21.59 -24.60 4.17
N SER A 399 -20.98 -23.51 3.68
CA SER A 399 -20.58 -22.37 4.52
C SER A 399 -21.78 -21.57 5.03
N PHE A 400 -21.90 -21.41 6.35
CA PHE A 400 -22.98 -20.69 7.02
C PHE A 400 -22.86 -19.16 6.88
N VAL A 401 -21.67 -18.61 7.11
CA VAL A 401 -21.37 -17.17 7.03
C VAL A 401 -20.52 -16.86 5.80
N PHE A 402 -20.78 -15.73 5.14
CA PHE A 402 -19.84 -15.14 4.17
C PHE A 402 -19.44 -13.75 4.66
N MET A 403 -18.21 -13.62 5.15
CA MET A 403 -17.61 -12.35 5.55
C MET A 403 -17.14 -11.57 4.33
N ILE A 404 -17.59 -10.33 4.16
CA ILE A 404 -17.29 -9.52 2.98
C ILE A 404 -16.94 -8.09 3.40
N SER A 405 -15.83 -7.54 2.90
CA SER A 405 -15.59 -6.10 3.10
C SER A 405 -16.58 -5.29 2.25
N THR A 406 -17.27 -4.30 2.82
CA THR A 406 -18.40 -3.64 2.14
C THR A 406 -18.02 -3.07 0.76
N ARG A 407 -16.78 -2.56 0.63
CA ARG A 407 -16.24 -2.07 -0.66
C ARG A 407 -16.00 -3.18 -1.68
N ALA A 408 -15.59 -4.38 -1.27
CA ALA A 408 -15.42 -5.53 -2.16
C ALA A 408 -16.76 -6.19 -2.52
N GLY A 409 -17.73 -6.18 -1.60
CA GLY A 409 -19.11 -6.61 -1.86
C GLY A 409 -19.92 -5.65 -2.74
N GLY A 410 -19.55 -4.37 -2.76
CA GLY A 410 -20.20 -3.35 -3.59
C GLY A 410 -20.10 -3.62 -5.11
N VAL A 411 -19.12 -4.40 -5.57
CA VAL A 411 -18.85 -4.59 -7.01
C VAL A 411 -19.44 -5.89 -7.60
N GLY A 412 -20.66 -5.78 -8.12
CA GLY A 412 -21.18 -6.70 -9.15
C GLY A 412 -21.79 -8.04 -8.74
N LEU A 413 -21.44 -8.56 -7.56
CA LEU A 413 -21.66 -9.97 -7.18
C LEU A 413 -23.13 -10.45 -7.20
N ASN A 414 -23.32 -11.77 -7.28
CA ASN A 414 -24.61 -12.45 -7.17
C ASN A 414 -24.57 -13.41 -5.97
N LEU A 415 -25.32 -13.12 -4.90
CA LEU A 415 -25.25 -13.82 -3.61
C LEU A 415 -26.65 -14.22 -3.11
N ILE A 416 -27.54 -14.61 -4.03
CA ILE A 416 -28.91 -15.08 -3.74
C ILE A 416 -28.98 -16.33 -2.83
N ALA A 417 -27.85 -16.99 -2.59
CA ALA A 417 -27.78 -18.18 -1.73
C ALA A 417 -27.83 -17.86 -0.22
N ALA A 418 -27.68 -16.59 0.16
CA ALA A 418 -27.95 -16.07 1.50
C ALA A 418 -29.40 -15.56 1.59
N ASP A 419 -29.94 -15.49 2.82
CA ASP A 419 -31.25 -14.88 3.11
C ASP A 419 -31.17 -13.82 4.22
N THR A 420 -30.02 -13.66 4.86
CA THR A 420 -29.82 -12.72 5.95
C THR A 420 -28.54 -11.92 5.72
N VAL A 421 -28.60 -10.61 5.96
CA VAL A 421 -27.49 -9.67 5.77
C VAL A 421 -27.29 -8.91 7.07
N ILE A 422 -26.07 -8.89 7.59
CA ILE A 422 -25.70 -8.16 8.80
C ILE A 422 -24.60 -7.16 8.45
N PHE A 423 -24.84 -5.88 8.69
CA PHE A 423 -23.83 -4.82 8.63
C PHE A 423 -23.27 -4.62 10.05
N TYR A 424 -22.04 -5.10 10.27
CA TYR A 424 -21.30 -4.88 11.51
C TYR A 424 -20.77 -3.44 11.60
N GLU A 425 -20.46 -2.84 10.45
CA GLU A 425 -20.08 -1.43 10.30
C GLU A 425 -20.77 -0.80 9.07
N GLN A 426 -21.27 0.42 9.21
CA GLN A 426 -21.91 1.18 8.12
C GLN A 426 -20.93 2.05 7.33
N ASP A 427 -21.22 2.29 6.05
CA ASP A 427 -20.49 3.26 5.20
C ASP A 427 -20.91 4.71 5.50
N TRP A 428 -20.08 5.66 5.11
CA TRP A 428 -20.39 7.10 5.06
C TRP A 428 -21.35 7.46 3.92
N ASN A 429 -21.50 6.57 2.95
CA ASN A 429 -22.42 6.65 1.84
C ASN A 429 -23.42 5.46 1.90
N PRO A 430 -24.69 5.68 2.29
CA PRO A 430 -25.69 4.61 2.45
C PRO A 430 -25.95 3.83 1.16
N GLN A 431 -25.56 4.38 0.01
CA GLN A 431 -25.72 3.72 -1.28
C GLN A 431 -24.76 2.53 -1.44
N VAL A 432 -23.61 2.52 -0.76
CA VAL A 432 -22.67 1.39 -0.79
C VAL A 432 -23.27 0.20 -0.04
N ASP A 433 -23.76 0.43 1.18
CA ASP A 433 -24.45 -0.59 1.99
C ASP A 433 -25.70 -1.12 1.26
N LYS A 434 -26.51 -0.23 0.67
CA LYS A 434 -27.69 -0.62 -0.11
C LYS A 434 -27.35 -1.33 -1.42
N GLN A 435 -26.21 -1.05 -2.04
CA GLN A 435 -25.69 -1.79 -3.18
C GLN A 435 -25.23 -3.20 -2.77
N ALA A 436 -24.67 -3.37 -1.57
CA ALA A 436 -24.31 -4.66 -0.99
C ALA A 436 -25.56 -5.51 -0.67
N LEU A 437 -26.59 -4.94 -0.04
CA LEU A 437 -27.87 -5.62 0.23
C LEU A 437 -28.56 -6.14 -1.05
N GLN A 438 -28.46 -5.37 -2.15
CA GLN A 438 -28.99 -5.75 -3.47
C GLN A 438 -28.23 -6.91 -4.14
N ARG A 439 -27.11 -7.38 -3.57
CA ARG A 439 -26.44 -8.62 -4.01
C ARG A 439 -27.23 -9.87 -3.59
N VAL A 440 -28.04 -9.76 -2.53
CA VAL A 440 -28.94 -10.81 -2.02
C VAL A 440 -30.38 -10.59 -2.50
N HIS A 441 -30.93 -9.38 -2.30
CA HIS A 441 -32.32 -9.08 -2.68
C HIS A 441 -32.43 -8.72 -4.17
N ARG A 442 -32.38 -9.74 -5.04
CA ARG A 442 -32.41 -9.63 -6.50
C ARG A 442 -33.14 -10.80 -7.16
N ILE A 443 -33.41 -10.69 -8.46
CA ILE A 443 -34.02 -11.77 -9.26
C ILE A 443 -33.23 -13.08 -9.04
N GLY A 444 -33.94 -14.14 -8.67
CA GLY A 444 -33.39 -15.43 -8.25
C GLY A 444 -33.45 -15.68 -6.74
N GLN A 445 -33.72 -14.65 -5.91
CA GLN A 445 -34.01 -14.84 -4.48
C GLN A 445 -35.41 -15.44 -4.29
N MET A 446 -35.50 -16.49 -3.47
CA MET A 446 -36.72 -17.23 -3.18
C MET A 446 -37.18 -17.11 -1.71
N ASN A 447 -36.28 -16.72 -0.80
CA ASN A 447 -36.56 -16.55 0.62
C ASN A 447 -36.79 -15.07 0.99
N HIS A 448 -37.54 -14.83 2.07
CA HIS A 448 -37.61 -13.51 2.71
C HIS A 448 -36.21 -13.04 3.12
N VAL A 449 -35.87 -11.79 2.81
CA VAL A 449 -34.54 -11.23 3.15
C VAL A 449 -34.63 -10.38 4.41
N LEU A 450 -33.73 -10.62 5.36
CA LEU A 450 -33.58 -9.79 6.56
C LEU A 450 -32.26 -9.03 6.50
N SER A 451 -32.30 -7.71 6.69
CA SER A 451 -31.13 -6.84 6.78
C SER A 451 -31.04 -6.24 8.18
N ILE A 452 -29.94 -6.53 8.89
CA ILE A 452 -29.68 -6.06 10.26
C ILE A 452 -28.52 -5.06 10.21
N ASN A 453 -28.72 -3.85 10.73
CA ASN A 453 -27.66 -2.87 10.96
C ASN A 453 -27.28 -2.87 12.44
N LEU A 454 -26.02 -3.20 12.77
CA LEU A 454 -25.48 -3.05 14.13
C LEU A 454 -24.86 -1.66 14.28
N VAL A 455 -25.46 -0.81 15.10
CA VAL A 455 -25.02 0.57 15.33
C VAL A 455 -24.80 0.76 16.82
N THR A 456 -23.63 1.24 17.24
CA THR A 456 -23.39 1.52 18.65
C THR A 456 -24.15 2.78 19.09
N GLY A 457 -25.04 2.65 20.07
CA GLY A 457 -25.87 3.75 20.57
C GLY A 457 -25.08 4.81 21.34
N CYS A 458 -25.58 6.04 21.34
CA CYS A 458 -24.93 7.21 21.96
C CYS A 458 -23.48 7.44 21.49
N SER A 459 -23.16 7.05 20.26
CA SER A 459 -21.79 7.07 19.73
C SER A 459 -21.67 7.82 18.39
N VAL A 460 -20.43 7.94 17.91
CA VAL A 460 -20.14 8.48 16.56
C VAL A 460 -20.85 7.70 15.44
N GLU A 461 -21.15 6.41 15.62
CA GLU A 461 -21.84 5.62 14.60
C GLU A 461 -23.31 6.02 14.44
N GLU A 462 -23.99 6.37 15.53
CA GLU A 462 -25.37 6.87 15.48
C GLU A 462 -25.46 8.21 14.73
N VAL A 463 -24.44 9.07 14.89
CA VAL A 463 -24.31 10.32 14.12
C VAL A 463 -24.10 10.03 12.63
N ILE A 464 -23.27 9.03 12.29
CA ILE A 464 -23.06 8.57 10.92
C ILE A 464 -24.36 8.04 10.31
N MET A 465 -25.09 7.19 11.02
CA MET A 465 -26.38 6.63 10.60
C MET A 465 -27.40 7.73 10.28
N ARG A 466 -27.64 8.64 11.24
CA ARG A 466 -28.59 9.76 11.08
C ARG A 466 -28.19 10.68 9.92
N ARG A 467 -26.89 10.84 9.64
CA ARG A 467 -26.39 11.62 8.50
C ARG A 467 -26.55 10.90 7.17
N ALA A 468 -26.31 9.59 7.13
CA ALA A 468 -26.52 8.74 5.96
C ALA A 468 -28.00 8.77 5.53
N GLU A 469 -28.92 8.73 6.48
CA GLU A 469 -30.36 8.85 6.22
C GLU A 469 -30.75 10.19 5.57
N ARG A 470 -30.23 11.33 6.05
CA ARG A 470 -30.44 12.65 5.41
C ARG A 470 -29.90 12.72 3.99
N LYS A 471 -28.71 12.15 3.72
CA LYS A 471 -28.17 12.06 2.35
C LYS A 471 -29.11 11.28 1.42
N LEU A 472 -29.73 10.22 1.94
CA LEU A 472 -30.67 9.41 1.18
C LEU A 472 -31.99 10.17 0.87
N GLN A 473 -32.47 11.00 1.80
CA GLN A 473 -33.62 11.89 1.58
C GLN A 473 -33.34 12.93 0.49
N LEU A 474 -32.13 13.50 0.44
CA LEU A 474 -31.75 14.42 -0.64
C LEU A 474 -31.79 13.73 -2.01
N SER A 475 -31.26 12.50 -2.11
CA SER A 475 -31.36 11.67 -3.32
C SER A 475 -32.83 11.41 -3.73
N HIS A 476 -33.74 11.25 -2.76
CA HIS A 476 -35.18 11.12 -3.01
C HIS A 476 -35.79 12.38 -3.64
N ASN A 477 -35.50 13.57 -3.12
CA ASN A 477 -36.11 14.79 -3.63
C ASN A 477 -35.72 15.07 -5.08
N VAL A 478 -34.45 14.82 -5.45
CA VAL A 478 -33.96 15.03 -6.82
C VAL A 478 -34.58 14.04 -7.82
N VAL A 479 -34.84 12.78 -7.44
CA VAL A 479 -35.10 11.70 -8.44
C VAL A 479 -36.32 10.81 -8.14
N GLY A 480 -37.07 11.05 -7.07
CA GLY A 480 -38.33 10.35 -6.75
C GLY A 480 -39.56 10.95 -7.46
N GLU A 481 -40.62 10.16 -7.59
CA GLU A 481 -41.94 10.63 -8.04
C GLU A 481 -42.73 11.27 -6.88
N ASN A 482 -43.78 12.03 -7.20
CA ASN A 482 -44.49 12.85 -6.22
C ASN A 482 -45.23 11.96 -5.19
N ILE A 483 -44.75 11.97 -3.95
CA ILE A 483 -45.57 11.68 -2.77
C ILE A 483 -45.66 13.01 -2.01
N ASP A 484 -46.78 13.71 -2.15
CA ASP A 484 -47.07 14.89 -1.34
C ASP A 484 -47.44 14.41 0.08
N GLN A 485 -46.47 14.42 0.99
CA GLN A 485 -46.70 14.29 2.44
C GLN A 485 -46.30 15.59 3.13
N GLU A 486 -47.21 16.11 3.94
CA GLU A 486 -47.06 17.40 4.61
C GLU A 486 -46.17 17.32 5.85
N GLY A 487 -45.31 18.33 6.02
CA GLY A 487 -45.01 18.93 7.33
C GLY A 487 -44.23 18.10 8.36
N LYS A 488 -42.91 18.28 8.37
CA LYS A 488 -42.20 18.62 9.62
C LYS A 488 -40.90 19.36 9.33
N GLU A 489 -40.88 20.65 9.64
CA GLU A 489 -39.64 21.43 9.69
C GLU A 489 -38.76 20.90 10.82
N MET A 490 -37.52 20.53 10.51
CA MET A 490 -36.44 20.42 11.48
C MET A 490 -35.37 21.44 11.10
N GLY A 491 -35.01 22.29 12.07
CA GLY A 491 -34.17 23.46 11.84
C GLY A 491 -32.82 23.14 11.22
N ALA A 492 -32.33 24.07 10.39
CA ALA A 492 -30.97 24.03 9.88
C ALA A 492 -29.97 24.30 11.01
N ASP A 493 -28.89 23.51 11.07
CA ASP A 493 -27.67 23.91 11.76
C ASP A 493 -26.45 23.75 10.84
N SER A 494 -25.53 24.68 11.02
CA SER A 494 -24.41 25.03 10.17
C SER A 494 -23.26 24.02 10.23
N GLY A 495 -22.73 23.65 9.06
CA GLY A 495 -21.40 23.03 8.95
C GLY A 495 -21.37 21.50 9.17
N ASP A 496 -20.82 20.82 8.17
CA ASP A 496 -20.70 19.37 8.03
C ASP A 496 -19.92 18.64 9.16
N LEU A 497 -19.27 19.42 10.03
CA LEU A 497 -18.40 18.99 11.12
C LEU A 497 -18.90 19.44 12.51
N ARG A 498 -19.62 20.56 12.62
CA ARG A 498 -20.14 21.07 13.91
C ARG A 498 -21.20 20.14 14.49
N SER A 499 -22.07 19.59 13.65
CA SER A 499 -23.05 18.58 14.06
C SER A 499 -22.43 17.27 14.58
N VAL A 500 -21.22 16.91 14.13
CA VAL A 500 -20.45 15.80 14.71
C VAL A 500 -19.94 16.18 16.10
N ILE A 501 -19.38 17.39 16.26
CA ILE A 501 -18.93 17.89 17.58
C ILE A 501 -20.10 18.03 18.57
N LEU A 502 -21.29 18.41 18.10
CA LEU A 502 -22.51 18.48 18.92
C LEU A 502 -22.99 17.07 19.32
N GLY A 503 -22.92 16.09 18.41
CA GLY A 503 -23.18 14.69 18.72
C GLY A 503 -22.19 14.09 19.73
N LEU A 504 -20.92 14.54 19.71
CA LEU A 504 -19.92 14.12 20.71
C LEU A 504 -20.20 14.71 22.11
N HIS A 505 -20.94 15.81 22.23
CA HIS A 505 -21.40 16.35 23.52
C HIS A 505 -22.57 15.56 24.15
N MET A 506 -23.18 14.59 23.44
CA MET A 506 -24.20 13.71 24.04
C MET A 506 -23.63 12.72 25.06
N PHE A 507 -22.30 12.55 25.13
CA PHE A 507 -21.66 11.70 26.13
C PHE A 507 -21.38 12.52 27.40
N ASP A 508 -22.31 12.46 28.36
CA ASP A 508 -22.23 13.23 29.59
C ASP A 508 -21.09 12.72 30.49
N LEU A 509 -19.95 13.42 30.47
CA LEU A 509 -18.73 13.04 31.20
C LEU A 509 -18.93 13.02 32.73
N THR A 510 -19.99 13.67 33.21
CA THR A 510 -20.36 13.82 34.63
C THR A 510 -20.78 12.49 35.28
N ASN A 511 -21.34 11.55 34.52
CA ASN A 511 -21.84 10.26 35.04
C ASN A 511 -20.75 9.18 35.20
N THR A 512 -19.46 9.54 35.15
CA THR A 512 -18.36 8.55 35.21
C THR A 512 -17.90 8.16 36.62
N ASN A 513 -18.56 8.66 37.68
CA ASN A 513 -18.24 8.33 39.07
C ASN A 513 -19.10 7.21 39.69
N ASP A 514 -20.16 6.75 39.01
CA ASP A 514 -21.02 5.64 39.50
C ASP A 514 -20.52 4.29 38.98
N GLU A 515 -19.48 3.75 39.62
CA GLU A 515 -18.90 2.44 39.27
C GLU A 515 -19.80 1.24 39.62
N LYS A 516 -21.00 1.46 40.18
CA LYS A 516 -21.90 0.40 40.69
C LYS A 516 -23.16 0.11 39.86
N SER A 517 -23.35 0.76 38.70
CA SER A 517 -24.64 0.74 37.96
C SER A 517 -24.56 0.27 36.50
N ASN A 518 -23.43 -0.23 36.02
CA ASN A 518 -23.11 -0.29 34.58
C ASN A 518 -22.74 -1.68 34.01
N GLU A 519 -23.15 -2.79 34.64
CA GLU A 519 -23.11 -4.11 34.00
C GLU A 519 -24.12 -4.18 32.84
N VAL A 520 -23.71 -4.76 31.71
CA VAL A 520 -24.59 -4.91 30.54
C VAL A 520 -25.60 -6.02 30.81
N ASN A 521 -26.88 -5.67 30.95
CA ASN A 521 -27.93 -6.63 31.26
C ASN A 521 -28.16 -7.61 30.10
N ILE A 522 -27.59 -8.81 30.20
CA ILE A 522 -27.68 -9.87 29.19
C ILE A 522 -29.15 -10.27 28.90
N PHE A 523 -30.06 -10.10 29.86
CA PHE A 523 -31.48 -10.38 29.66
C PHE A 523 -32.15 -9.39 28.70
N GLU A 524 -31.79 -8.10 28.76
CA GLU A 524 -32.27 -7.08 27.83
C GLU A 524 -31.73 -7.30 26.41
N LEU A 525 -30.46 -7.71 26.28
CA LEU A 525 -29.89 -8.08 24.97
C LEU A 525 -30.62 -9.27 24.36
N ASN A 526 -30.86 -10.33 25.14
CA ASN A 526 -31.62 -11.48 24.67
C ASN A 526 -33.03 -11.09 24.21
N ALA A 527 -33.75 -10.24 24.96
CA ALA A 527 -35.07 -9.74 24.59
C ALA A 527 -35.06 -8.90 23.30
N MET A 528 -34.02 -8.07 23.08
CA MET A 528 -33.84 -7.35 21.82
C MET A 528 -33.62 -8.32 20.64
N VAL A 529 -32.77 -9.33 20.81
CA VAL A 529 -32.51 -10.36 19.78
C VAL A 529 -33.76 -11.17 19.47
N GLU A 530 -34.56 -11.54 20.48
CA GLU A 530 -35.86 -12.20 20.27
C GLU A 530 -36.84 -11.34 19.52
N LYS A 531 -36.90 -10.02 19.80
CA LYS A 531 -37.72 -9.09 19.04
C LYS A 531 -37.30 -9.05 17.56
N VAL A 532 -36.00 -8.98 17.27
CA VAL A 532 -35.46 -9.00 15.89
C VAL A 532 -35.86 -10.27 15.14
N ILE A 533 -35.71 -11.44 15.76
CA ILE A 533 -36.11 -12.73 15.15
C ILE A 533 -37.64 -12.81 15.02
N LYS A 534 -38.43 -12.36 16.01
CA LYS A 534 -39.90 -12.35 15.94
C LYS A 534 -40.42 -11.48 14.80
N THR A 535 -39.81 -10.32 14.54
CA THR A 535 -40.14 -9.46 13.38
C THR A 535 -39.84 -10.15 12.03
N ARG A 536 -38.99 -11.19 11.97
CA ARG A 536 -38.81 -12.03 10.77
C ARG A 536 -40.03 -12.92 10.47
N HIS A 537 -40.80 -13.30 11.49
CA HIS A 537 -41.95 -14.22 11.37
C HIS A 537 -43.31 -13.51 11.36
N GLU A 538 -43.41 -12.30 11.92
CA GLU A 538 -44.62 -11.48 11.87
C GLU A 538 -44.80 -10.82 10.49
N LEU A 539 -45.46 -11.54 9.58
CA LEU A 539 -45.94 -11.01 8.29
C LEU A 539 -46.98 -9.90 8.53
N SER A 540 -46.52 -8.66 8.69
CA SER A 540 -47.38 -7.48 8.74
C SER A 540 -47.89 -7.13 7.35
N ASP A 541 -49.18 -7.34 7.12
CA ASP A 541 -49.93 -6.93 5.91
C ASP A 541 -50.14 -5.38 5.84
N LYS A 542 -49.28 -4.61 6.52
CA LYS A 542 -49.31 -3.15 6.65
C LYS A 542 -47.90 -2.57 6.67
N ASP A 543 -47.61 -1.83 5.58
CA ASP A 543 -46.47 -0.94 5.29
C ASP A 543 -45.15 -1.09 6.06
N ASP A 544 -44.11 -1.41 5.27
CA ASP A 544 -42.67 -1.34 5.51
C ASP A 544 -42.23 -0.18 6.45
N ARG A 545 -42.15 -0.42 7.76
CA ARG A 545 -41.48 0.50 8.71
C ARG A 545 -40.06 0.05 8.98
N LYS A 546 -39.12 0.99 8.94
CA LYS A 546 -37.79 0.84 9.52
C LYS A 546 -37.94 0.70 11.04
N PHE A 547 -37.56 -0.44 11.60
CA PHE A 547 -37.62 -0.66 13.04
C PHE A 547 -36.27 -0.34 13.69
N GLU A 548 -36.27 0.60 14.63
CA GLU A 548 -35.15 0.85 15.54
C GLU A 548 -35.45 0.12 16.86
N VAL A 549 -34.49 -0.68 17.32
CA VAL A 549 -34.57 -1.44 18.58
C VAL A 549 -33.55 -0.87 19.56
N ASN A 550 -34.04 -0.16 20.57
CA ASN A 550 -33.25 0.43 21.66
C ASN A 550 -33.39 -0.39 22.96
N PRO A 551 -32.33 -0.46 23.79
CA PRO A 551 -32.44 -0.99 25.15
C PRO A 551 -33.42 -0.20 26.03
N MET A 552 -33.33 1.15 25.98
CA MET A 552 -34.06 2.04 26.89
C MET A 552 -35.59 1.98 26.74
N ASP A 553 -36.11 1.65 25.56
CA ASP A 553 -37.55 1.64 25.29
C ASP A 553 -38.28 0.44 25.90
N LEU A 554 -37.55 -0.61 26.33
CA LEU A 554 -38.13 -1.79 27.00
C LEU A 554 -38.50 -1.52 28.46
N SER A 555 -37.92 -0.50 29.10
CA SER A 555 -38.12 -0.14 30.52
C SER A 555 -39.53 0.37 30.89
N LYS A 556 -40.42 0.59 29.91
CA LYS A 556 -41.75 1.20 30.12
C LYS A 556 -42.93 0.25 29.85
N GLY A 557 -42.69 -1.05 29.73
CA GLY A 557 -43.73 -2.04 29.37
C GLY A 557 -43.81 -3.24 30.31
N HIS A 558 -44.89 -3.30 31.09
CA HIS A 558 -45.44 -4.46 31.82
C HIS A 558 -44.74 -4.98 33.09
N ASP A 559 -45.39 -4.68 34.23
CA ASP A 559 -45.63 -5.67 35.29
C ASP A 559 -46.23 -6.97 34.72
N LEU A 560 -45.69 -8.14 35.14
CA LEU A 560 -46.42 -9.40 35.33
C LEU A 560 -45.50 -10.46 35.99
N SER A 561 -45.95 -11.10 37.06
CA SER A 561 -45.14 -11.99 37.92
C SER A 561 -45.35 -13.49 37.66
N VAL A 562 -44.29 -14.28 37.43
CA VAL A 562 -44.26 -15.76 37.60
C VAL A 562 -42.88 -16.21 38.14
N LYS A 563 -42.82 -17.35 38.85
CA LYS A 563 -41.69 -17.86 39.65
C LYS A 563 -40.90 -19.02 38.99
N ASN A 564 -39.64 -19.20 39.47
CA ASN A 564 -38.81 -20.43 39.45
C ASN A 564 -38.22 -20.89 38.09
N SER A 565 -37.01 -21.48 37.96
CA SER A 565 -35.92 -21.74 38.93
C SER A 565 -34.60 -22.24 38.27
N SER A 566 -33.44 -21.76 38.76
CA SER A 566 -32.07 -22.36 38.67
C SER A 566 -31.38 -22.53 37.29
N PRO A 567 -30.03 -22.64 37.22
CA PRO A 567 -29.01 -22.52 38.29
C PRO A 567 -28.16 -21.24 38.20
N SER A 568 -27.56 -20.85 39.32
CA SER A 568 -26.60 -19.74 39.39
C SER A 568 -25.22 -20.17 38.88
N PHE A 569 -24.74 -19.58 37.78
CA PHE A 569 -23.31 -19.50 37.53
C PHE A 569 -22.73 -18.37 38.37
N GLY A 570 -21.80 -18.70 39.27
CA GLY A 570 -21.11 -17.71 40.10
C GLY A 570 -20.16 -16.88 39.26
N PHE A 571 -20.39 -15.57 39.23
CA PHE A 571 -19.46 -14.62 38.64
C PHE A 571 -18.35 -14.36 39.67
N ASP A 572 -17.13 -14.83 39.40
CA ASP A 572 -15.98 -14.55 40.28
C ASP A 572 -15.45 -13.15 39.97
N SER A 573 -15.93 -12.18 40.74
CA SER A 573 -15.56 -10.77 40.59
C SER A 573 -14.14 -10.43 41.06
N GLY A 574 -13.31 -11.42 41.41
CA GLY A 574 -11.96 -11.22 41.97
C GLY A 574 -10.82 -10.97 40.97
N LEU A 575 -11.02 -11.18 39.67
CA LEU A 575 -9.90 -11.32 38.71
C LEU A 575 -9.45 -10.05 37.95
N ASP A 576 -10.30 -9.02 37.84
CA ASP A 576 -9.98 -7.82 37.03
C ASP A 576 -9.20 -6.75 37.83
N GLU A 577 -9.45 -6.63 39.14
CA GLU A 577 -8.87 -5.58 39.98
C GLU A 577 -7.41 -5.87 40.38
N ALA A 578 -7.08 -7.15 40.66
CA ALA A 578 -5.72 -7.56 41.02
C ALA A 578 -4.74 -7.47 39.83
N SER A 579 -5.20 -7.83 38.63
CA SER A 579 -4.42 -7.73 37.39
C SER A 579 -4.13 -6.28 37.03
N TYR A 580 -5.14 -5.40 37.18
CA TYR A 580 -5.00 -3.97 36.98
C TYR A 580 -4.09 -3.29 38.02
N MET A 581 -4.22 -3.64 39.31
CA MET A 581 -3.37 -3.08 40.37
C MET A 581 -1.92 -3.58 40.26
N SER A 582 -1.68 -4.85 39.92
CA SER A 582 -0.34 -5.37 39.62
C SER A 582 0.29 -4.67 38.40
N TRP A 583 -0.52 -4.31 37.40
CA TRP A 583 -0.08 -3.52 36.24
C TRP A 583 0.26 -2.07 36.61
N VAL A 584 -0.54 -1.42 37.48
CA VAL A 584 -0.25 -0.07 38.02
C VAL A 584 0.99 -0.06 38.92
N GLU A 585 1.23 -1.09 39.72
CA GLU A 585 2.46 -1.23 40.52
C GLU A 585 3.68 -1.48 39.63
N LYS A 586 3.61 -2.38 38.65
CA LYS A 586 4.69 -2.53 37.64
C LYS A 586 4.98 -1.23 36.89
N PHE A 587 3.97 -0.43 36.56
CA PHE A 587 4.19 0.88 35.93
C PHE A 587 4.89 1.87 36.86
N LYS A 588 4.63 1.82 38.17
CA LYS A 588 5.36 2.62 39.18
C LYS A 588 6.79 2.10 39.40
N GLU A 589 7.01 0.80 39.43
CA GLU A 589 8.35 0.20 39.52
C GLU A 589 9.21 0.55 38.29
N ILE A 590 8.65 0.46 37.08
CA ILE A 590 9.35 0.85 35.85
C ILE A 590 9.67 2.36 35.86
N ALA A 591 8.78 3.21 36.40
CA ALA A 591 9.01 4.64 36.55
C ALA A 591 9.98 5.03 37.70
N GLN A 592 10.32 4.10 38.61
CA GLN A 592 11.25 4.34 39.72
C GLN A 592 12.59 3.59 39.57
N SER A 593 12.65 2.56 38.73
CA SER A 593 13.86 1.76 38.48
C SER A 593 14.86 2.38 37.50
N SER A 594 14.54 3.53 36.89
CA SER A 594 15.43 4.22 35.93
C SER A 594 16.67 4.86 36.56
N ASP A 595 16.79 4.91 37.89
CA ASP A 595 17.85 5.64 38.61
C ASP A 595 18.76 4.79 39.52
N THR A 596 18.62 3.45 39.58
CA THR A 596 19.54 2.63 40.42
C THR A 596 19.76 1.20 39.93
N SER A 597 20.57 1.02 38.88
CA SER A 597 21.19 -0.28 38.55
C SER A 597 22.50 -0.12 37.75
N SER A 598 23.44 0.66 38.28
CA SER A 598 24.86 0.41 38.04
C SER A 598 25.43 -0.35 39.24
N LEU A 599 26.50 -1.14 39.05
CA LEU A 599 27.12 -2.05 40.03
C LEU A 599 26.36 -3.37 40.32
N VAL A 600 26.42 -4.34 39.40
CA VAL A 600 26.99 -5.70 39.61
C VAL A 600 27.03 -6.40 38.24
N LEU A 601 28.21 -6.48 37.61
CA LEU A 601 28.59 -7.58 36.69
C LEU A 601 30.06 -7.56 36.23
N GLU A 602 30.98 -7.06 37.07
CA GLU A 602 32.37 -7.52 37.00
C GLU A 602 32.49 -8.86 37.73
N ASN A 603 32.47 -9.97 36.98
CA ASN A 603 33.26 -11.19 37.21
C ASN A 603 32.72 -12.39 36.42
N LYS A 604 33.38 -12.71 35.28
CA LYS A 604 33.88 -14.06 34.91
C LYS A 604 34.34 -14.08 33.45
N ARG A 605 35.64 -13.84 33.24
CA ARG A 605 36.35 -14.38 32.08
C ARG A 605 36.74 -15.84 32.37
N ASN A 606 36.94 -16.62 31.31
CA ASN A 606 37.39 -18.03 31.28
C ASN A 606 36.31 -19.08 31.64
N LEU A 607 35.57 -19.59 30.64
CA LEU A 607 35.25 -21.02 30.41
C LEU A 607 34.37 -21.19 29.14
N PRO A 608 34.96 -21.40 27.94
CA PRO A 608 34.19 -21.68 26.72
C PRO A 608 33.83 -23.16 26.54
N GLU A 609 34.81 -24.06 26.67
CA GLU A 609 34.70 -25.46 26.21
C GLU A 609 33.83 -26.33 27.12
N GLU A 610 33.94 -26.18 28.44
CA GLU A 610 33.21 -27.01 29.40
C GLU A 610 31.68 -26.74 29.39
N LYS A 611 31.24 -25.59 28.85
CA LYS A 611 29.82 -25.28 28.64
C LYS A 611 29.25 -25.96 27.40
N LEU A 612 30.04 -26.07 26.33
CA LEU A 612 29.63 -26.71 25.08
C LEU A 612 29.36 -28.20 25.29
N LEU A 613 30.30 -28.91 25.94
CA LEU A 613 30.14 -30.31 26.31
C LEU A 613 28.94 -30.56 27.25
N LYS A 614 28.66 -29.62 28.17
CA LYS A 614 27.47 -29.70 29.04
C LYS A 614 26.17 -29.45 28.27
N LEU A 615 26.16 -28.59 27.26
CA LEU A 615 24.99 -28.38 26.37
C LEU A 615 24.72 -29.61 25.49
N GLU A 616 25.76 -30.24 24.93
CA GLU A 616 25.64 -31.48 24.16
C GLU A 616 25.15 -32.66 25.02
N ALA A 617 25.71 -32.82 26.22
CA ALA A 617 25.25 -33.84 27.17
C ALA A 617 23.79 -33.62 27.62
N VAL A 618 23.36 -32.35 27.74
CA VAL A 618 21.94 -32.02 28.01
C VAL A 618 21.06 -32.35 26.82
N LYS A 619 21.45 -31.97 25.59
CA LYS A 619 20.72 -32.31 24.35
C LYS A 619 20.49 -33.82 24.22
N LYS A 620 21.57 -34.61 24.33
CA LYS A 620 21.49 -36.08 24.23
C LYS A 620 20.58 -36.68 25.30
N LYS A 621 20.69 -36.19 26.55
CA LYS A 621 19.83 -36.62 27.66
C LYS A 621 18.36 -36.18 27.52
N THR A 622 18.05 -35.13 26.75
CA THR A 622 16.67 -34.78 26.36
C THR A 622 16.14 -35.64 25.22
N GLU A 623 16.98 -36.02 24.25
CA GLU A 623 16.61 -36.95 23.17
C GLU A 623 16.34 -38.36 23.70
N ASP A 624 17.22 -38.89 24.56
CA ASP A 624 17.04 -40.20 25.21
C ASP A 624 15.71 -40.27 26.00
N LYS A 625 15.33 -39.16 26.66
CA LYS A 625 14.04 -39.01 27.34
C LYS A 625 12.85 -38.93 26.37
N LYS A 626 13.02 -38.30 25.20
CA LYS A 626 12.00 -38.22 24.15
C LYS A 626 11.70 -39.60 23.59
N LEU A 627 12.76 -40.34 23.23
CA LEU A 627 12.68 -41.72 22.73
C LEU A 627 12.03 -42.66 23.74
N ALA A 628 12.44 -42.60 25.02
CA ALA A 628 11.81 -43.41 26.08
C ALA A 628 10.31 -43.08 26.30
N LYS A 629 9.90 -41.80 26.13
CA LYS A 629 8.47 -41.41 26.17
C LYS A 629 7.70 -42.00 24.98
N TRP A 630 8.30 -42.05 23.80
CA TRP A 630 7.69 -42.63 22.59
C TRP A 630 7.55 -44.16 22.68
N GLU A 631 8.59 -44.86 23.12
CA GLU A 631 8.52 -46.32 23.37
C GLU A 631 7.44 -46.67 24.39
N ALA A 632 7.34 -45.92 25.50
CA ALA A 632 6.31 -46.13 26.52
C ALA A 632 4.86 -45.88 26.03
N LEU A 633 4.69 -45.07 24.97
CA LEU A 633 3.39 -44.77 24.36
C LEU A 633 3.12 -45.62 23.10
N GLY A 634 4.03 -46.52 22.72
CA GLY A 634 3.94 -47.29 21.47
C GLY A 634 3.92 -46.40 20.22
N TYR A 635 4.52 -45.21 20.29
CA TYR A 635 4.56 -44.24 19.21
C TYR A 635 5.83 -44.43 18.38
N GLN A 636 5.67 -44.59 17.07
CA GLN A 636 6.77 -44.58 16.12
C GLN A 636 6.71 -43.26 15.34
N SER A 637 7.80 -42.49 15.39
CA SER A 637 7.91 -41.23 14.64
C SER A 637 7.80 -41.50 13.15
N LEU A 638 7.01 -40.66 12.47
CA LEU A 638 6.83 -40.67 11.02
C LEU A 638 7.85 -39.75 10.32
N ALA A 639 8.67 -39.02 11.09
CA ALA A 639 9.51 -37.95 10.56
C ALA A 639 10.67 -38.44 9.69
N VAL A 640 10.96 -37.67 8.63
CA VAL A 640 12.10 -37.92 7.73
C VAL A 640 13.42 -37.66 8.45
N LYS A 641 14.29 -38.68 8.50
CA LYS A 641 15.62 -38.60 9.12
C LYS A 641 16.54 -37.64 8.38
N ASP A 642 17.39 -36.93 9.12
CA ASP A 642 18.46 -36.12 8.54
C ASP A 642 19.42 -36.98 7.69
N PRO A 643 19.92 -36.46 6.55
CA PRO A 643 21.03 -37.09 5.85
C PRO A 643 22.26 -37.11 6.76
N ILE A 644 22.94 -38.26 6.83
CA ILE A 644 24.08 -38.43 7.74
C ILE A 644 25.31 -37.71 7.16
N ASP A 645 25.85 -36.74 7.89
CA ASP A 645 27.11 -36.04 7.59
C ASP A 645 28.30 -37.02 7.57
N SER A 646 28.51 -37.68 6.42
CA SER A 646 29.63 -38.62 6.20
C SER A 646 29.98 -38.83 4.72
N ILE A 647 29.85 -37.80 3.88
CA ILE A 647 30.40 -37.77 2.52
C ILE A 647 31.14 -36.44 2.32
N ASN A 648 32.38 -36.51 1.83
CA ASN A 648 33.27 -35.34 1.68
C ASN A 648 32.75 -34.31 0.67
N ASP A 649 33.11 -33.03 0.89
CA ASP A 649 32.81 -31.86 0.04
C ASP A 649 33.43 -31.92 -1.38
N CYS A 650 32.94 -32.82 -2.26
CA CYS A 650 33.36 -32.84 -3.69
C CYS A 650 32.28 -33.20 -4.72
N ASP A 651 31.14 -33.82 -4.34
CA ASP A 651 30.14 -34.30 -5.32
C ASP A 651 28.70 -33.79 -5.02
N VAL A 652 28.52 -32.47 -4.88
CA VAL A 652 27.18 -31.83 -4.94
C VAL A 652 26.98 -31.18 -6.32
N LEU A 653 26.98 -32.02 -7.35
CA LEU A 653 26.49 -31.72 -8.68
C LEU A 653 25.38 -32.72 -9.03
N ASP A 654 24.29 -32.22 -9.58
CA ASP A 654 23.18 -33.00 -10.19
C ASP A 654 22.20 -33.72 -9.22
N SER A 655 21.73 -33.01 -8.19
CA SER A 655 20.44 -33.29 -7.56
C SER A 655 19.31 -32.99 -8.57
N GLY A 656 18.53 -34.02 -8.91
CA GLY A 656 17.70 -34.04 -10.12
C GLY A 656 16.60 -32.98 -10.18
N SER A 657 16.24 -32.58 -11.40
CA SER A 657 15.24 -31.54 -11.68
C SER A 657 13.86 -31.82 -11.08
N VAL A 658 13.53 -31.09 -10.03
CA VAL A 658 12.15 -30.95 -9.53
C VAL A 658 11.36 -30.06 -10.49
N GLN A 659 10.24 -30.54 -11.01
CA GLN A 659 9.31 -29.74 -11.79
C GLN A 659 8.22 -29.17 -10.89
N PHE A 660 8.02 -27.85 -10.94
CA PHE A 660 6.93 -27.17 -10.24
C PHE A 660 5.72 -27.06 -11.17
N VAL A 661 4.56 -27.54 -10.73
CA VAL A 661 3.32 -27.47 -11.53
C VAL A 661 2.18 -26.87 -10.70
N TYR A 662 1.54 -25.84 -11.25
CA TYR A 662 0.45 -25.11 -10.61
C TYR A 662 -0.92 -25.67 -11.05
N GLY A 663 -1.83 -25.92 -10.10
CA GLY A 663 -3.19 -26.39 -10.40
C GLY A 663 -4.04 -26.69 -9.17
N ASP A 664 -5.21 -27.29 -9.39
CA ASP A 664 -6.13 -27.70 -8.33
C ASP A 664 -5.64 -28.96 -7.61
N CYS A 665 -5.08 -28.78 -6.41
CA CYS A 665 -4.60 -29.86 -5.56
C CYS A 665 -5.71 -30.82 -5.08
N SER A 666 -6.99 -30.49 -5.25
CA SER A 666 -8.12 -31.35 -4.87
C SER A 666 -8.27 -32.56 -5.81
N ASN A 667 -7.66 -32.53 -7.00
CA ASN A 667 -7.83 -33.57 -8.01
C ASN A 667 -6.58 -33.69 -8.92
N PRO A 668 -5.42 -34.11 -8.36
CA PRO A 668 -4.11 -34.01 -9.03
C PRO A 668 -4.01 -34.79 -10.36
N SER A 669 -4.82 -35.84 -10.54
CA SER A 669 -4.91 -36.61 -11.79
C SER A 669 -5.37 -35.80 -13.01
N LEU A 670 -6.00 -34.63 -12.83
CA LEU A 670 -6.33 -33.71 -13.94
C LEU A 670 -5.12 -32.90 -14.43
N ILE A 671 -4.06 -32.83 -13.63
CA ILE A 671 -2.85 -32.04 -13.92
C ILE A 671 -1.82 -32.92 -14.65
N CYS A 672 -1.55 -34.12 -14.13
CA CYS A 672 -0.64 -35.11 -14.73
C CYS A 672 -1.17 -36.55 -14.51
N PRO A 673 -1.86 -37.16 -15.50
CA PRO A 673 -2.50 -38.47 -15.34
C PRO A 673 -1.54 -39.68 -15.40
N SER A 674 -0.24 -39.47 -15.66
CA SER A 674 0.74 -40.54 -15.92
C SER A 674 1.89 -40.66 -14.92
N GLU A 675 2.00 -39.77 -13.92
CA GLU A 675 3.15 -39.72 -12.99
C GLU A 675 2.70 -39.59 -11.52
N PRO A 676 3.41 -40.21 -10.56
CA PRO A 676 3.11 -40.07 -9.14
C PRO A 676 3.36 -38.63 -8.68
N SER A 677 2.28 -37.94 -8.31
CA SER A 677 2.31 -36.55 -7.86
C SER A 677 2.44 -36.47 -6.34
N VAL A 678 3.26 -35.54 -5.83
CA VAL A 678 3.37 -35.24 -4.40
C VAL A 678 2.78 -33.86 -4.11
N VAL A 679 1.75 -33.81 -3.26
CA VAL A 679 1.18 -32.54 -2.75
C VAL A 679 1.93 -32.15 -1.48
N PHE A 680 2.45 -30.92 -1.42
CA PHE A 680 3.02 -30.32 -0.20
C PHE A 680 2.05 -29.28 0.38
N SER A 681 1.87 -29.28 1.69
CA SER A 681 1.09 -28.27 2.42
C SER A 681 1.79 -27.88 3.69
N CYS A 682 1.93 -26.57 3.95
CA CYS A 682 2.54 -26.05 5.16
C CYS A 682 1.49 -25.79 6.25
N VAL A 683 1.70 -26.40 7.41
CA VAL A 683 0.90 -26.23 8.64
C VAL A 683 1.75 -25.70 9.78
N ASP A 684 1.08 -25.05 10.73
CA ASP A 684 1.70 -24.62 12.00
C ASP A 684 1.81 -25.78 13.00
N ASP A 685 2.36 -25.50 14.18
CA ASP A 685 2.54 -26.45 15.27
C ASP A 685 1.40 -26.40 16.32
N SER A 686 0.23 -25.86 15.96
CA SER A 686 -0.90 -25.66 16.90
C SER A 686 -1.56 -26.94 17.40
N GLY A 687 -1.38 -28.06 16.69
CA GLY A 687 -2.07 -29.33 16.98
C GLY A 687 -3.55 -29.36 16.61
N LYS A 688 -4.12 -28.25 16.10
CA LYS A 688 -5.50 -28.19 15.61
C LYS A 688 -5.53 -28.31 14.08
N TRP A 689 -6.16 -29.36 13.56
CA TRP A 689 -6.40 -29.48 12.12
C TRP A 689 -7.43 -28.42 11.68
N GLY A 690 -7.07 -27.61 10.67
CA GLY A 690 -7.93 -26.56 10.15
C GLY A 690 -9.20 -27.08 9.46
N ARG A 691 -10.19 -26.21 9.25
CA ARG A 691 -11.43 -26.53 8.51
C ARG A 691 -11.59 -25.57 7.33
N GLY A 692 -12.08 -26.09 6.21
CA GLY A 692 -12.29 -25.34 4.96
C GLY A 692 -11.08 -25.39 4.02
N GLY A 693 -11.33 -25.06 2.74
CA GLY A 693 -10.31 -24.94 1.71
C GLY A 693 -9.39 -26.17 1.58
N MET A 694 -8.08 -25.95 1.75
CA MET A 694 -7.05 -26.98 1.54
C MET A 694 -7.08 -28.10 2.58
N PHE A 695 -7.45 -27.80 3.83
CA PHE A 695 -7.53 -28.82 4.90
C PHE A 695 -8.59 -29.88 4.57
N ASN A 696 -9.77 -29.45 4.12
CA ASN A 696 -10.83 -30.34 3.65
C ASN A 696 -10.46 -31.10 2.36
N ALA A 697 -9.58 -30.54 1.52
CA ALA A 697 -9.10 -31.21 0.32
C ALA A 697 -8.09 -32.33 0.65
N LEU A 698 -7.16 -32.08 1.57
CA LEU A 698 -6.20 -33.07 2.06
C LEU A 698 -6.88 -34.19 2.84
N GLU A 699 -7.85 -33.87 3.70
CA GLU A 699 -8.67 -34.85 4.43
C GLU A 699 -9.48 -35.75 3.47
N LYS A 700 -9.95 -35.20 2.33
CA LYS A 700 -10.61 -35.98 1.26
C LYS A 700 -9.65 -36.89 0.50
N LEU A 701 -8.37 -36.53 0.39
CA LEU A 701 -7.33 -37.36 -0.24
C LEU A 701 -6.85 -38.47 0.71
N SER A 702 -6.71 -38.20 2.01
CA SER A 702 -6.41 -39.22 3.02
C SER A 702 -6.99 -38.83 4.40
N PRO A 703 -7.90 -39.62 4.97
CA PRO A 703 -8.51 -39.34 6.27
C PRO A 703 -7.55 -39.58 7.45
N ASN A 704 -6.36 -40.13 7.21
CA ASN A 704 -5.37 -40.40 8.26
C ASN A 704 -4.54 -39.15 8.61
N ILE A 705 -4.43 -38.17 7.70
CA ILE A 705 -3.57 -36.98 7.87
C ILE A 705 -3.96 -36.15 9.11
N PRO A 706 -5.24 -35.83 9.37
CA PRO A 706 -5.63 -35.05 10.57
C PRO A 706 -5.25 -35.78 11.87
N CYS A 707 -5.48 -37.09 11.94
CA CYS A 707 -5.16 -37.91 13.10
C CYS A 707 -3.65 -38.06 13.31
N ALA A 708 -2.85 -38.18 12.24
CA ALA A 708 -1.39 -38.23 12.33
C ALA A 708 -0.82 -36.91 12.86
N TYR A 709 -1.30 -35.77 12.34
CA TYR A 709 -0.90 -34.43 12.79
C TYR A 709 -1.24 -34.19 14.28
N GLN A 710 -2.46 -34.51 14.70
CA GLN A 710 -2.88 -34.39 16.11
C GLN A 710 -2.04 -35.29 17.03
N ARG A 711 -1.79 -36.54 16.64
CA ARG A 711 -1.01 -37.48 17.46
C ARG A 711 0.47 -37.10 17.54
N ALA A 712 1.02 -36.50 16.48
CA ALA A 712 2.36 -35.90 16.50
C ALA A 712 2.44 -34.72 17.49
N PHE A 713 1.41 -33.89 17.60
CA PHE A 713 1.34 -32.82 18.62
C PHE A 713 1.40 -33.39 20.04
N GLU A 714 0.53 -34.36 20.37
CA GLU A 714 0.43 -34.97 21.71
C GLU A 714 1.76 -35.56 22.24
N VAL A 715 2.57 -36.11 21.34
CA VAL A 715 3.87 -36.74 21.68
C VAL A 715 5.08 -35.82 21.48
N GLY A 716 4.87 -34.57 21.04
CA GLY A 716 5.94 -33.59 20.81
C GLY A 716 6.81 -33.89 19.59
N ASP A 717 6.20 -34.42 18.52
CA ASP A 717 6.85 -34.85 17.28
C ASP A 717 6.39 -34.06 16.05
N LEU A 718 5.97 -32.81 16.24
CA LEU A 718 5.67 -31.86 15.16
C LEU A 718 6.95 -31.32 14.49
N HIS A 719 7.79 -32.24 14.03
CA HIS A 719 8.95 -31.97 13.18
C HIS A 719 8.92 -32.87 11.93
N LEU A 720 7.93 -32.58 11.08
CA LEU A 720 7.88 -32.81 9.62
C LEU A 720 7.62 -34.20 9.02
N GLU A 721 6.65 -34.19 8.10
CA GLU A 721 6.43 -35.05 6.91
C GLU A 721 6.36 -36.57 7.09
N ASP A 722 5.15 -37.09 6.89
CA ASP A 722 4.82 -38.52 6.80
C ASP A 722 5.19 -39.13 5.44
N ASN A 723 5.51 -40.42 5.45
CA ASN A 723 5.76 -41.22 4.25
C ASN A 723 5.35 -42.69 4.46
N ASN A 724 4.06 -42.98 4.37
CA ASN A 724 3.55 -44.36 4.29
C ASN A 724 2.17 -44.46 3.62
N GLY A 725 2.05 -45.25 2.55
CA GLY A 725 0.76 -45.65 1.98
C GLY A 725 0.79 -46.00 0.49
N SER A 726 0.69 -47.29 0.15
CA SER A 726 0.79 -47.78 -1.23
C SER A 726 -0.43 -47.43 -2.10
N SER A 727 -0.39 -46.29 -2.77
CA SER A 727 -1.28 -45.95 -3.90
C SER A 727 -0.57 -44.95 -4.85
N PRO A 728 -1.05 -44.72 -6.10
CA PRO A 728 -0.35 -43.87 -7.07
C PRO A 728 -0.48 -42.35 -6.82
N GLN A 729 -1.06 -41.92 -5.68
CA GLN A 729 -1.17 -40.52 -5.28
C GLN A 729 -0.52 -40.35 -3.89
N TRP A 730 0.44 -39.43 -3.78
CA TRP A 730 1.24 -39.21 -2.57
C TRP A 730 0.90 -37.83 -2.00
N ALA A 731 0.64 -37.74 -0.70
CA ALA A 731 0.36 -36.49 -0.01
C ALA A 731 1.32 -36.33 1.16
N ALA A 732 2.10 -35.24 1.18
CA ALA A 732 3.10 -34.93 2.21
C ALA A 732 2.71 -33.65 2.97
N LEU A 733 2.97 -33.63 4.27
CA LEU A 733 2.53 -32.56 5.17
C LEU A 733 3.73 -31.87 5.84
N ALA A 734 4.07 -30.67 5.36
CA ALA A 734 5.15 -29.87 5.89
C ALA A 734 4.71 -29.14 7.17
N VAL A 735 5.31 -29.44 8.32
CA VAL A 735 5.06 -28.72 9.58
C VAL A 735 6.20 -27.75 9.83
N VAL A 736 5.95 -26.44 9.67
CA VAL A 736 7.01 -25.43 9.87
C VAL A 736 6.79 -24.71 11.20
N GLN A 737 7.66 -24.98 12.17
CA GLN A 737 7.61 -24.35 13.48
C GLN A 737 8.03 -22.87 13.40
N SER A 738 7.10 -21.97 13.70
CA SER A 738 7.28 -20.52 13.55
C SER A 738 7.12 -19.80 14.89
N TYR A 739 8.22 -19.67 15.64
CA TYR A 739 8.22 -18.95 16.91
C TYR A 739 8.16 -17.43 16.66
N ASN A 740 6.98 -16.82 16.89
CA ASN A 740 6.78 -15.39 16.69
C ASN A 740 6.10 -14.73 17.92
N PRO A 741 6.83 -13.93 18.73
CA PRO A 741 6.30 -13.33 19.95
C PRO A 741 5.32 -12.16 19.77
N ARG A 742 5.04 -11.69 18.53
CA ARG A 742 4.16 -10.54 18.26
C ARG A 742 3.39 -10.73 16.95
N ARG A 743 2.21 -11.37 17.00
CA ARG A 743 1.39 -11.70 15.81
C ARG A 743 0.49 -10.52 15.36
N LYS A 744 0.15 -10.46 14.06
CA LYS A 744 -0.41 -9.22 13.46
C LYS A 744 -1.28 -9.21 12.18
N VAL A 745 -1.52 -10.22 11.35
CA VAL A 745 -1.04 -11.61 11.21
C VAL A 745 -0.84 -11.89 9.71
N ARG A 746 0.12 -12.76 9.35
CA ARG A 746 -0.03 -13.68 8.20
C ARG A 746 0.24 -15.08 8.72
N ARG A 747 -0.53 -16.08 8.28
CA ARG A 747 -0.51 -17.47 8.81
C ARG A 747 0.74 -18.28 8.40
N SER A 748 1.80 -17.65 7.88
CA SER A 748 3.02 -18.34 7.46
C SER A 748 4.26 -17.43 7.44
N ASN A 749 4.86 -17.17 8.61
CA ASN A 749 6.30 -16.89 8.67
C ASN A 749 7.04 -18.23 8.63
N ILE A 750 6.92 -18.92 7.50
CA ILE A 750 7.76 -20.05 7.15
C ILE A 750 9.16 -19.49 6.95
N SER A 751 10.12 -19.93 7.76
CA SER A 751 11.53 -19.68 7.50
C SER A 751 11.88 -20.31 6.16
N VAL A 752 12.34 -19.51 5.20
CA VAL A 752 12.77 -20.01 3.88
C VAL A 752 13.88 -21.06 4.03
N PRO A 753 14.92 -20.86 4.88
CA PRO A 753 15.89 -21.92 5.22
C PRO A 753 15.24 -23.22 5.71
N ASP A 754 14.23 -23.14 6.58
CA ASP A 754 13.59 -24.34 7.15
C ASP A 754 12.80 -25.06 6.04
N LEU A 755 12.07 -24.33 5.19
CA LEU A 755 11.34 -24.90 4.04
C LEU A 755 12.28 -25.55 3.02
N GLU A 756 13.40 -24.90 2.70
CA GLU A 756 14.44 -25.45 1.83
C GLU A 756 15.03 -26.74 2.42
N GLN A 757 15.25 -26.77 3.75
CA GLN A 757 15.69 -27.98 4.46
C GLN A 757 14.62 -29.09 4.40
N CYS A 758 13.33 -28.77 4.54
CA CYS A 758 12.22 -29.74 4.41
C CYS A 758 12.19 -30.37 3.01
N ILE A 759 12.19 -29.54 1.97
CA ILE A 759 12.14 -29.98 0.57
C ILE A 759 13.38 -30.81 0.22
N SER A 760 14.56 -30.44 0.74
CA SER A 760 15.80 -31.22 0.59
C SER A 760 15.70 -32.61 1.23
N LYS A 761 15.18 -32.70 2.47
CA LYS A 761 14.93 -33.98 3.16
C LYS A 761 13.95 -34.86 2.40
N ALA A 762 12.83 -34.31 1.96
CA ALA A 762 11.80 -35.03 1.21
C ALA A 762 12.35 -35.57 -0.12
N SER A 763 13.11 -34.75 -0.86
CA SER A 763 13.81 -35.14 -2.08
C SER A 763 14.81 -36.28 -1.85
N PHE A 764 15.62 -36.19 -0.78
CA PHE A 764 16.56 -37.24 -0.40
C PHE A 764 15.85 -38.56 -0.06
N ALA A 765 14.78 -38.52 0.74
CA ALA A 765 14.00 -39.70 1.11
C ALA A 765 13.30 -40.35 -0.09
N ALA A 766 12.75 -39.55 -1.01
CA ALA A 766 12.18 -40.06 -2.27
C ALA A 766 13.25 -40.77 -3.12
N SER A 767 14.47 -40.22 -3.18
CA SER A 767 15.59 -40.82 -3.93
C SER A 767 16.06 -42.17 -3.38
N GLN A 768 15.95 -42.38 -2.05
CA GLN A 768 16.30 -43.65 -1.38
C GLN A 768 15.28 -44.76 -1.68
N ASN A 769 14.00 -44.42 -1.73
CA ASN A 769 12.90 -45.39 -1.91
C ASN A 769 12.61 -45.72 -3.38
N SER A 770 13.03 -44.88 -4.34
CA SER A 770 12.93 -45.17 -5.77
C SER A 770 14.06 -46.10 -6.23
N GLY A 771 13.87 -47.42 -6.09
CA GLY A 771 14.86 -48.47 -6.41
C GLY A 771 15.24 -48.64 -7.90
N CYS A 772 15.18 -47.59 -8.72
CA CYS A 772 15.45 -47.62 -10.15
C CYS A 772 16.59 -46.67 -10.54
N ARG A 773 17.65 -47.19 -11.18
CA ARG A 773 18.84 -46.42 -11.59
C ARG A 773 18.63 -45.47 -12.79
N THR A 774 17.39 -45.30 -13.24
CA THR A 774 16.99 -44.32 -14.27
C THR A 774 15.92 -43.41 -13.69
N LYS A 775 16.29 -42.19 -13.33
CA LYS A 775 15.44 -41.21 -12.63
C LYS A 775 14.39 -40.61 -13.58
N PRO A 776 13.07 -40.71 -13.32
CA PRO A 776 12.09 -39.80 -13.90
C PRO A 776 12.12 -38.44 -13.17
N PRO A 777 11.62 -37.35 -13.78
CA PRO A 777 11.40 -36.09 -13.07
C PRO A 777 10.27 -36.23 -12.05
N TRP A 778 10.29 -35.41 -10.99
CA TRP A 778 9.26 -35.40 -9.94
C TRP A 778 8.50 -34.07 -9.97
N ILE A 779 7.17 -34.13 -9.80
CA ILE A 779 6.29 -32.96 -9.85
C ILE A 779 5.80 -32.58 -8.45
N ILE A 780 6.03 -31.33 -8.07
CA ILE A 780 5.49 -30.70 -6.84
C ILE A 780 4.33 -29.77 -7.21
N CYS A 781 3.18 -29.97 -6.59
CA CYS A 781 2.05 -29.03 -6.64
C CYS A 781 1.99 -28.16 -5.37
N LEU A 782 2.13 -26.84 -5.55
CA LEU A 782 2.04 -25.83 -4.48
C LEU A 782 0.78 -24.97 -4.63
N LYS A 783 0.12 -24.68 -3.50
CA LYS A 783 -0.95 -23.67 -3.41
C LYS A 783 -0.35 -22.26 -3.28
N THR A 784 -1.03 -21.27 -3.85
CA THR A 784 -0.59 -19.85 -3.98
C THR A 784 -0.29 -19.09 -2.69
N GLU A 785 -0.55 -19.64 -1.51
CA GLU A 785 -0.18 -19.01 -0.23
C GLU A 785 1.33 -19.09 0.05
N ILE A 786 2.06 -20.04 -0.57
CA ILE A 786 3.53 -20.12 -0.55
C ILE A 786 4.11 -19.33 -1.74
N VAL A 787 3.64 -18.10 -1.95
CA VAL A 787 4.26 -17.11 -2.84
C VAL A 787 4.39 -15.78 -2.11
N VAL A 788 5.32 -15.74 -1.17
CA VAL A 788 5.83 -14.50 -0.59
C VAL A 788 7.31 -14.35 -0.97
N LEU A 789 7.56 -13.43 -1.91
CA LEU A 789 8.88 -12.85 -2.22
C LEU A 789 9.97 -13.76 -2.83
N PHE A 790 9.73 -14.29 -4.04
CA PHE A 790 10.81 -14.73 -4.94
C PHE A 790 10.65 -14.21 -6.38
N LEU A 791 10.58 -12.88 -6.52
CA LEU A 791 10.78 -12.10 -7.75
C LEU A 791 10.80 -10.62 -7.31
N PRO A 792 11.98 -9.98 -7.13
CA PRO A 792 13.06 -9.96 -8.11
C PRO A 792 14.47 -10.09 -7.51
N PHE A 793 14.93 -11.31 -7.17
CA PHE A 793 16.34 -11.53 -6.80
C PHE A 793 17.03 -12.77 -7.40
N ILE A 794 16.28 -13.72 -7.97
CA ILE A 794 16.85 -14.90 -8.66
C ILE A 794 17.06 -14.68 -10.18
N LEU A 795 16.33 -13.75 -10.82
CA LEU A 795 16.48 -13.51 -12.27
C LEU A 795 17.70 -12.63 -12.67
N MET A 796 18.58 -12.29 -11.73
CA MET A 796 19.77 -11.45 -12.00
C MET A 796 21.10 -12.05 -11.51
N MET A 797 21.10 -13.32 -11.06
CA MET A 797 22.27 -14.03 -10.54
C MET A 797 22.48 -15.42 -11.19
N GLN A 798 21.96 -15.62 -12.42
CA GLN A 798 22.09 -16.90 -13.13
C GLN A 798 22.41 -16.75 -14.64
N ILE A 799 23.07 -15.66 -15.03
CA ILE A 799 23.55 -15.42 -16.42
C ILE A 799 25.09 -15.30 -16.52
N LEU A 800 25.83 -15.24 -15.40
CA LEU A 800 27.29 -15.01 -15.41
C LEU A 800 28.08 -15.98 -14.50
N ARG A 801 28.10 -17.26 -14.91
CA ARG A 801 29.02 -18.39 -14.58
C ARG A 801 28.33 -19.64 -15.17
N GLU A 802 28.91 -20.46 -16.04
CA GLU A 802 30.32 -20.81 -16.30
C GLU A 802 30.60 -21.19 -17.80
N PRO A 803 31.85 -21.52 -18.21
CA PRO A 803 32.29 -21.52 -19.62
C PRO A 803 32.30 -22.90 -20.32
N CYS A 804 32.88 -22.91 -21.55
CA CYS A 804 33.38 -24.08 -22.31
C CYS A 804 32.36 -24.97 -23.06
N THR A 805 32.69 -25.60 -24.20
CA THR A 805 33.43 -25.17 -25.41
C THR A 805 33.10 -26.14 -26.57
N ILE A 806 33.05 -25.64 -27.83
CA ILE A 806 33.47 -26.34 -29.07
C ILE A 806 32.83 -27.72 -29.41
N ASN A 807 32.05 -27.84 -30.51
CA ASN A 807 32.63 -28.12 -31.85
C ASN A 807 31.64 -28.08 -33.04
N PHE A 808 32.21 -28.08 -34.25
CA PHE A 808 31.61 -27.88 -35.59
C PHE A 808 30.83 -29.07 -36.21
N LEU A 809 30.22 -28.78 -37.38
CA LEU A 809 29.67 -29.63 -38.49
C LEU A 809 28.12 -29.62 -38.56
N LYS A 810 27.44 -29.43 -39.71
CA LYS A 810 27.84 -29.41 -41.14
C LYS A 810 26.82 -28.64 -42.04
N TYR A 811 27.33 -27.88 -43.02
CA TYR A 811 26.84 -27.60 -44.41
C TYR A 811 25.32 -27.40 -44.66
N GLU A 812 24.86 -26.23 -45.13
CA GLU A 812 24.88 -25.74 -46.54
C GLU A 812 24.05 -26.56 -47.54
N HIS A 813 22.98 -25.96 -48.08
CA HIS A 813 22.78 -25.67 -49.52
C HIS A 813 21.37 -25.10 -49.79
N VAL A 814 21.27 -24.04 -50.61
CA VAL A 814 20.42 -23.92 -51.82
C VAL A 814 20.43 -22.46 -52.34
N LEU A 815 21.28 -22.26 -53.36
CA LEU A 815 21.07 -21.50 -54.60
C LEU A 815 20.57 -20.04 -54.58
N GLU A 816 21.48 -19.18 -55.06
CA GLU A 816 21.18 -18.08 -55.98
C GLU A 816 20.47 -18.59 -57.27
N TYR A 817 19.51 -17.85 -57.82
CA TYR A 817 19.54 -17.29 -59.20
C TYR A 817 18.23 -16.55 -59.59
N PHE A 818 18.32 -15.64 -60.57
CA PHE A 818 17.35 -14.61 -61.06
C PHE A 818 17.45 -13.27 -60.31
N ALA A 819 18.06 -12.19 -60.81
CA ALA A 819 18.16 -11.63 -62.17
C ALA A 819 16.76 -11.41 -62.81
N ALA A 820 16.36 -10.24 -63.30
CA ALA A 820 17.03 -8.94 -63.40
C ALA A 820 15.98 -7.82 -63.50
N THR A 821 16.41 -6.55 -63.48
CA THR A 821 16.10 -5.60 -64.58
C THR A 821 17.14 -4.48 -64.62
N LEU A 822 18.04 -4.55 -65.62
CA LEU A 822 18.68 -3.45 -66.37
C LEU A 822 19.36 -2.30 -65.59
N ASN A 823 20.70 -2.24 -65.61
CA ASN A 823 21.54 -1.48 -66.57
C ASN A 823 21.51 0.06 -66.39
N GLY A 824 22.65 0.78 -66.32
CA GLY A 824 24.04 0.31 -66.27
C GLY A 824 25.08 1.38 -66.64
N GLY A 825 26.36 1.09 -66.37
CA GLY A 825 27.53 1.84 -66.83
C GLY A 825 27.82 3.20 -66.13
N LYS A 826 29.01 3.79 -66.26
CA LYS A 826 30.34 3.22 -66.58
C LYS A 826 31.44 4.30 -66.35
N MET A 827 32.63 3.85 -65.96
CA MET A 827 33.95 4.47 -66.22
C MET A 827 34.37 5.77 -65.49
N SER A 828 35.70 5.91 -65.51
CA SER A 828 36.60 6.71 -64.69
C SER A 828 37.13 7.99 -65.36
N LYS A 829 37.92 8.74 -64.56
CA LYS A 829 39.05 9.64 -64.91
C LYS A 829 38.76 11.12 -65.16
N THR A 830 39.74 11.91 -64.69
CA THR A 830 40.04 13.33 -65.00
C THR A 830 38.95 14.36 -64.65
N GLY A 831 39.27 15.56 -64.18
CA GLY A 831 40.55 16.21 -63.93
C GLY A 831 40.56 17.66 -64.42
N LEU A 832 41.13 18.56 -63.60
CA LEU A 832 41.55 19.94 -63.93
C LEU A 832 40.48 21.05 -64.12
N ASN A 833 40.56 22.00 -63.18
CA ASN A 833 40.68 23.46 -63.36
C ASN A 833 39.52 24.35 -63.86
N GLY A 834 39.45 25.55 -63.25
CA GLY A 834 38.87 26.78 -63.85
C GLY A 834 37.69 27.38 -63.07
N SER A 835 37.83 27.93 -61.86
CA SER A 835 38.47 29.22 -61.47
C SER A 835 37.61 30.48 -61.67
N SER A 836 37.71 31.40 -60.68
CA SER A 836 37.13 32.76 -60.57
C SER A 836 35.66 32.86 -60.09
N GLY A 837 35.35 33.65 -59.05
CA GLY A 837 36.27 34.35 -58.14
C GLY A 837 35.64 35.28 -57.10
N LEU A 838 36.53 35.96 -56.36
CA LEU A 838 36.35 37.22 -55.62
C LEU A 838 35.56 37.21 -54.29
N ASN A 839 36.32 37.04 -53.20
CA ASN A 839 36.62 38.07 -52.16
C ASN A 839 36.42 37.62 -50.70
N GLY A 840 37.46 37.78 -49.89
CA GLY A 840 37.42 37.50 -48.44
C GLY A 840 38.77 37.03 -47.86
N SER A 841 39.68 37.96 -47.62
CA SER A 841 40.90 37.77 -46.80
C SER A 841 40.53 37.57 -45.30
N ALA A 842 41.37 37.06 -44.39
CA ALA A 842 42.81 36.76 -44.45
C ALA A 842 43.22 35.58 -43.53
N LYS A 843 44.49 35.20 -43.61
CA LYS A 843 45.19 34.14 -42.86
C LYS A 843 45.51 34.48 -41.39
N LEU A 844 45.73 33.39 -40.62
CA LEU A 844 46.71 33.22 -39.53
C LEU A 844 46.63 34.14 -38.31
N PHE A 845 46.45 33.52 -37.13
CA PHE A 845 47.55 33.43 -36.16
C PHE A 845 47.54 32.06 -35.47
N VAL A 846 48.74 31.61 -35.06
CA VAL A 846 48.98 30.45 -34.20
C VAL A 846 49.18 30.98 -32.79
N ASP A 847 48.64 30.31 -31.77
CA ASP A 847 49.39 30.12 -30.53
C ASP A 847 48.87 28.93 -29.69
N GLN A 848 49.66 28.56 -28.68
CA GLN A 848 49.72 27.21 -28.11
C GLN A 848 48.79 26.96 -26.90
N ALA A 849 48.57 25.67 -26.63
CA ALA A 849 48.24 25.05 -25.34
C ALA A 849 46.86 25.32 -24.69
N THR A 850 45.92 24.39 -24.94
CA THR A 850 44.96 23.89 -23.93
C THR A 850 44.79 22.37 -24.11
N GLY A 851 44.46 21.65 -23.03
CA GLY A 851 44.44 20.19 -22.99
C GLY A 851 43.34 19.54 -23.84
N SER A 852 43.59 18.29 -24.26
CA SER A 852 42.57 17.44 -24.86
C SER A 852 41.62 16.95 -23.77
N LYS A 853 40.40 17.51 -23.68
CA LYS A 853 39.33 16.99 -22.82
C LYS A 853 39.16 15.48 -23.04
N HIS A 854 38.96 14.73 -21.97
CA HIS A 854 38.66 13.29 -22.05
C HIS A 854 37.27 13.09 -22.67
N ALA A 855 37.15 12.17 -23.63
CA ALA A 855 35.86 11.85 -24.23
C ALA A 855 34.99 11.07 -23.21
N TYR A 856 33.73 11.49 -23.07
CA TYR A 856 32.75 10.79 -22.24
C TYR A 856 32.41 9.41 -22.83
N THR A 857 32.06 8.48 -21.96
CA THR A 857 31.62 7.13 -22.33
C THR A 857 30.15 7.16 -22.76
N PRO A 858 29.78 6.71 -23.97
CA PRO A 858 28.38 6.66 -24.40
C PRO A 858 27.50 5.85 -23.44
N GLY A 859 26.30 6.36 -23.16
CA GLY A 859 25.34 5.76 -22.22
C GLY A 859 25.66 5.90 -20.74
N LYS A 860 26.83 6.45 -20.35
CA LYS A 860 27.14 6.75 -18.93
C LYS A 860 26.56 8.09 -18.51
N ALA A 861 26.12 8.17 -17.25
CA ALA A 861 25.64 9.42 -16.67
C ALA A 861 26.80 10.37 -16.36
N THR A 862 26.58 11.66 -16.62
CA THR A 862 27.55 12.73 -16.38
C THR A 862 26.89 13.88 -15.61
N ILE A 863 27.67 14.64 -14.85
CA ILE A 863 27.22 15.90 -14.24
C ILE A 863 27.41 17.02 -15.26
N LEU A 864 26.29 17.61 -15.70
CA LEU A 864 26.21 18.64 -16.74
C LEU A 864 26.28 20.07 -16.17
N ALA A 865 25.81 20.26 -14.94
CA ALA A 865 25.82 21.54 -14.24
C ALA A 865 25.69 21.35 -12.72
N LEU A 866 26.09 22.37 -11.97
CA LEU A 866 25.91 22.52 -10.52
C LEU A 866 25.26 23.86 -10.17
N GLY A 867 24.60 23.90 -9.02
CA GLY A 867 24.09 25.12 -8.39
C GLY A 867 24.09 25.01 -6.87
N LYS A 868 24.06 26.15 -6.19
CA LYS A 868 24.00 26.24 -4.71
C LYS A 868 23.24 27.49 -4.29
N ALA A 869 22.65 27.43 -3.11
CA ALA A 869 22.01 28.56 -2.45
C ALA A 869 22.15 28.45 -0.93
N PHE A 870 22.04 29.59 -0.25
CA PHE A 870 22.25 29.71 1.18
C PHE A 870 21.27 30.75 1.75
N PRO A 871 20.86 30.62 3.02
CA PRO A 871 20.10 31.68 3.67
C PRO A 871 20.97 32.95 3.85
N SER A 872 20.33 34.09 4.03
CA SER A 872 21.00 35.40 4.09
C SER A 872 21.92 35.59 5.30
N GLN A 873 21.72 34.85 6.39
CA GLN A 873 22.49 35.01 7.63
C GLN A 873 23.71 34.08 7.67
N VAL A 874 24.87 34.70 7.92
CA VAL A 874 26.18 34.04 8.09
C VAL A 874 26.67 34.24 9.52
N ILE A 875 27.16 33.17 10.15
CA ILE A 875 27.76 33.21 11.49
C ILE A 875 29.24 32.79 11.40
N PRO A 876 30.19 33.67 11.75
CA PRO A 876 31.58 33.31 12.01
C PRO A 876 31.71 32.41 13.25
N GLN A 877 32.62 31.44 13.21
CA GLN A 877 32.78 30.43 14.25
C GLN A 877 33.13 31.03 15.62
N GLU A 878 33.94 32.09 15.64
CA GLU A 878 34.30 32.83 16.85
C GLU A 878 33.09 33.52 17.52
N CYS A 879 32.05 33.86 16.75
CA CYS A 879 30.83 34.51 17.26
C CYS A 879 29.77 33.50 17.71
N LEU A 880 29.88 32.24 17.32
CA LEU A 880 28.85 31.21 17.51
C LEU A 880 28.53 30.97 18.99
N VAL A 881 29.55 30.86 19.85
CA VAL A 881 29.35 30.48 21.27
C VAL A 881 28.59 31.57 22.02
N GLU A 882 29.07 32.81 21.97
CA GLU A 882 28.41 33.94 22.62
C GLU A 882 27.02 34.21 22.04
N GLY A 883 26.85 34.06 20.72
CA GLY A 883 25.55 34.16 20.07
C GLY A 883 24.57 33.12 20.58
N TYR A 884 24.93 31.84 20.49
CA TYR A 884 24.07 30.72 20.84
C TYR A 884 23.68 30.71 22.33
N PHE A 885 24.60 31.05 23.24
CA PHE A 885 24.29 31.11 24.68
C PHE A 885 23.37 32.28 25.02
N ARG A 886 23.63 33.48 24.46
CA ARG A 886 22.74 34.65 24.59
C ARG A 886 21.34 34.36 24.06
N ASP A 887 21.27 33.75 22.87
CA ASP A 887 20.01 33.53 22.15
C ASP A 887 19.19 32.37 22.74
N THR A 888 19.83 31.41 23.43
CA THR A 888 19.14 30.29 24.14
C THR A 888 18.93 30.53 25.65
N HIS A 889 19.33 31.69 26.18
CA HIS A 889 19.24 32.02 27.61
C HIS A 889 19.86 30.97 28.55
N CYS A 890 20.97 30.36 28.12
CA CYS A 890 21.71 29.37 28.91
C CYS A 890 22.93 30.02 29.57
N ASP A 891 23.03 29.97 30.90
CA ASP A 891 24.12 30.59 31.68
C ASP A 891 25.14 29.56 32.25
N ASP A 892 25.12 28.29 31.82
CA ASP A 892 26.03 27.26 32.35
C ASP A 892 27.47 27.39 31.76
N PRO A 893 28.48 27.72 32.58
CA PRO A 893 29.86 27.93 32.11
C PRO A 893 30.55 26.63 31.67
N ALA A 894 30.18 25.47 32.20
CA ALA A 894 30.79 24.19 31.83
C ALA A 894 30.30 23.72 30.46
N ILE A 895 29.03 23.99 30.13
CA ILE A 895 28.51 23.76 28.77
C ILE A 895 29.16 24.72 27.77
N LYS A 896 29.32 26.00 28.16
CA LYS A 896 29.95 27.03 27.33
C LYS A 896 31.38 26.66 26.97
N GLU A 897 32.22 26.34 27.96
CA GLU A 897 33.60 25.92 27.73
C GLU A 897 33.69 24.67 26.83
N LYS A 898 32.76 23.72 27.01
CA LYS A 898 32.69 22.52 26.17
C LYS A 898 32.34 22.86 24.70
N LEU A 899 31.44 23.81 24.46
CA LEU A 899 31.13 24.27 23.10
C LEU A 899 32.32 25.01 22.49
N GLU A 900 33.02 25.88 23.23
CA GLU A 900 34.25 26.53 22.74
C GLU A 900 35.32 25.53 22.31
N ARG A 901 35.55 24.48 23.12
CA ARG A 901 36.47 23.39 22.80
C ARG A 901 36.04 22.63 21.54
N LEU A 902 34.74 22.40 21.34
CA LEU A 902 34.22 21.79 20.12
C LEU A 902 34.44 22.72 18.91
N CYS A 903 34.07 23.99 18.99
CA CYS A 903 34.23 24.95 17.91
C CYS A 903 35.68 25.12 17.43
N LYS A 904 36.65 25.05 18.35
CA LYS A 904 38.09 25.04 18.04
C LYS A 904 38.53 23.77 17.29
N ASN A 905 37.88 22.63 17.57
CA ASN A 905 38.22 21.32 17.01
C ASN A 905 37.48 20.98 15.70
N THR A 906 36.38 21.66 15.35
CA THR A 906 35.60 21.34 14.13
C THR A 906 36.20 21.87 12.84
N THR A 907 37.18 22.78 12.90
CA THR A 907 37.83 23.46 11.75
C THR A 907 36.93 24.37 10.89
N VAL A 908 35.63 24.46 11.22
CA VAL A 908 34.66 25.37 10.60
C VAL A 908 35.05 26.82 10.91
N LYS A 909 35.05 27.71 9.91
CA LYS A 909 35.22 29.16 10.06
C LYS A 909 33.90 29.91 9.95
N THR A 910 33.05 29.49 9.02
CA THR A 910 31.77 30.14 8.73
C THR A 910 30.69 29.09 8.49
N ARG A 911 29.45 29.46 8.82
CA ARG A 911 28.25 28.70 8.47
C ARG A 911 27.13 29.65 8.09
N TYR A 912 26.21 29.14 7.29
CA TYR A 912 24.95 29.79 7.00
C TYR A 912 23.85 29.20 7.89
N THR A 913 22.85 30.01 8.23
CA THR A 913 21.73 29.59 9.09
C THR A 913 20.45 30.32 8.69
N VAL A 914 19.31 29.63 8.75
CA VAL A 914 17.98 30.25 8.67
C VAL A 914 17.58 30.83 10.03
N MET A 915 18.10 30.27 11.14
CA MET A 915 17.77 30.72 12.49
C MET A 915 18.30 32.13 12.77
N CYS A 916 17.38 33.09 12.90
CA CYS A 916 17.65 34.50 13.12
C CYS A 916 16.92 35.04 14.36
N LYS A 917 17.30 36.23 14.81
CA LYS A 917 16.66 36.85 15.98
C LYS A 917 15.15 37.07 15.77
N GLU A 918 14.72 37.47 14.57
CA GLU A 918 13.30 37.70 14.27
C GLU A 918 12.46 36.42 14.39
N ILE A 919 13.03 35.26 14.07
CA ILE A 919 12.39 33.95 14.28
C ILE A 919 12.29 33.63 15.77
N LEU A 920 13.32 33.92 16.57
CA LEU A 920 13.30 33.70 18.02
C LEU A 920 12.34 34.67 18.75
N ASP A 921 12.31 35.94 18.34
CA ASP A 921 11.37 36.94 18.85
C ASP A 921 9.91 36.58 18.49
N LYS A 922 9.68 35.90 17.34
CA LYS A 922 8.35 35.42 16.89
C LYS A 922 7.93 34.11 17.55
N TYR A 923 8.87 33.20 17.83
CA TYR A 923 8.64 31.87 18.41
C TYR A 923 9.58 31.63 19.62
N PRO A 924 9.42 32.36 20.73
CA PRO A 924 10.28 32.24 21.91
C PRO A 924 10.23 30.85 22.58
N GLU A 925 9.22 30.03 22.28
CA GLU A 925 9.17 28.63 22.71
C GLU A 925 10.32 27.79 22.14
N LEU A 926 10.97 28.18 21.03
CA LEU A 926 12.11 27.47 20.43
C LEU A 926 13.35 27.43 21.34
N THR A 927 13.45 28.36 22.30
CA THR A 927 14.52 28.45 23.30
C THR A 927 14.05 28.02 24.69
N THR A 928 12.85 27.44 24.80
CA THR A 928 12.34 26.82 26.03
C THR A 928 12.59 25.31 26.00
N GLU A 929 13.34 24.78 26.96
CA GLU A 929 13.56 23.33 27.06
C GLU A 929 12.26 22.58 27.41
N GLY A 930 12.05 21.41 26.78
CA GLY A 930 10.85 20.59 26.95
C GLY A 930 9.61 21.09 26.18
N ALA A 931 9.71 22.20 25.45
CA ALA A 931 8.58 22.78 24.73
C ALA A 931 8.24 22.03 23.43
N ALA A 932 6.97 21.68 23.26
CA ALA A 932 6.43 21.13 22.02
C ALA A 932 6.47 22.19 20.90
N THR A 933 7.47 22.09 20.04
CA THR A 933 7.91 23.10 19.07
C THR A 933 7.96 22.61 17.62
N ILE A 934 7.73 21.31 17.38
CA ILE A 934 7.85 20.68 16.05
C ILE A 934 6.99 21.37 14.98
N LYS A 935 5.82 21.92 15.34
CA LYS A 935 4.95 22.65 14.41
C LYS A 935 5.63 23.94 13.91
N GLN A 936 6.14 24.75 14.81
CA GLN A 936 6.84 26.01 14.53
C GLN A 936 8.10 25.74 13.71
N ARG A 937 8.88 24.73 14.12
CA ARG A 937 10.08 24.28 13.40
C ARG A 937 9.77 23.89 11.95
N LEU A 938 8.70 23.12 11.73
CA LEU A 938 8.27 22.74 10.39
C LEU A 938 7.68 23.92 9.60
N GLU A 939 7.01 24.88 10.23
CA GLU A 939 6.50 26.09 9.56
C GLU A 939 7.67 26.90 8.95
N ILE A 940 8.76 27.05 9.70
CA ILE A 940 9.97 27.76 9.24
C ILE A 940 10.75 26.90 8.23
N ALA A 941 11.06 25.64 8.58
CA ALA A 941 11.91 24.77 7.77
C ALA A 941 11.28 24.43 6.40
N ASN A 942 9.99 24.09 6.35
CA ASN A 942 9.29 23.76 5.11
C ASN A 942 9.25 24.94 4.11
N ALA A 943 9.32 26.18 4.59
CA ALA A 943 9.43 27.36 3.73
C ALA A 943 10.87 27.51 3.21
N ALA A 944 11.83 27.60 4.14
CA ALA A 944 13.23 27.87 3.81
C ALA A 944 13.86 26.80 2.90
N VAL A 945 13.54 25.51 3.09
CA VAL A 945 14.10 24.46 2.21
C VAL A 945 13.61 24.55 0.77
N VAL A 946 12.43 25.12 0.50
CA VAL A 946 11.91 25.30 -0.86
C VAL A 946 12.54 26.51 -1.50
N GLU A 947 12.60 27.62 -0.78
CA GLU A 947 13.22 28.87 -1.24
C GLU A 947 14.67 28.62 -1.68
N MET A 948 15.49 28.02 -0.81
CA MET A 948 16.87 27.66 -1.15
C MET A 948 16.94 26.60 -2.26
N ALA A 949 16.05 25.61 -2.28
CA ALA A 949 16.04 24.60 -3.34
C ALA A 949 15.73 25.21 -4.71
N VAL A 950 14.80 26.16 -4.78
CA VAL A 950 14.45 26.90 -6.00
C VAL A 950 15.63 27.75 -6.45
N GLU A 951 16.26 28.52 -5.56
CA GLU A 951 17.44 29.32 -5.89
C GLU A 951 18.61 28.45 -6.40
N ALA A 952 18.93 27.36 -5.70
CA ALA A 952 20.00 26.45 -6.12
C ALA A 952 19.71 25.80 -7.48
N SER A 953 18.44 25.40 -7.71
CA SER A 953 18.00 24.82 -8.98
C SER A 953 18.03 25.84 -10.12
N LEU A 954 17.59 27.08 -9.89
CA LEU A 954 17.67 28.16 -10.88
C LEU A 954 19.13 28.51 -11.23
N ALA A 955 20.03 28.52 -10.24
CA ALA A 955 21.46 28.67 -10.48
C ALA A 955 22.02 27.52 -11.34
N CYS A 956 21.64 26.27 -11.04
CA CYS A 956 22.06 25.09 -11.81
C CYS A 956 21.51 25.07 -13.25
N ILE A 957 20.24 25.45 -13.45
CA ILE A 957 19.61 25.54 -14.77
C ILE A 957 20.27 26.65 -15.60
N LYS A 958 20.59 27.79 -14.97
CA LYS A 958 21.33 28.88 -15.59
C LYS A 958 22.74 28.48 -16.01
N GLU A 959 23.43 27.67 -15.20
CA GLU A 959 24.75 27.10 -15.56
C GLU A 959 24.64 26.09 -16.70
N TRP A 960 23.60 25.25 -16.71
CA TRP A 960 23.33 24.25 -17.75
C TRP A 960 22.96 24.86 -19.12
N GLY A 961 22.42 26.08 -19.14
CA GLY A 961 22.18 26.85 -20.37
C GLY A 961 21.01 26.38 -21.25
N ARG A 962 20.21 25.41 -20.78
CA ARG A 962 19.04 24.87 -21.51
C ARG A 962 17.70 25.28 -20.87
N PRO A 963 16.58 25.23 -21.63
CA PRO A 963 15.25 25.52 -21.10
C PRO A 963 14.85 24.64 -19.92
N VAL A 964 14.17 25.23 -18.94
CA VAL A 964 13.63 24.53 -17.75
C VAL A 964 12.65 23.40 -18.12
N GLY A 965 11.95 23.51 -19.26
CA GLY A 965 11.06 22.48 -19.78
C GLY A 965 11.77 21.24 -20.37
N ASP A 966 13.09 21.26 -20.52
CA ASP A 966 13.89 20.09 -20.95
C ASP A 966 14.18 19.14 -19.77
N ILE A 967 13.84 19.52 -18.53
CA ILE A 967 13.99 18.69 -17.34
C ILE A 967 12.88 17.64 -17.31
N THR A 968 13.30 16.38 -17.39
CA THR A 968 12.40 15.21 -17.47
C THR A 968 12.09 14.60 -16.11
N HIS A 969 13.01 14.73 -15.16
CA HIS A 969 12.96 14.09 -13.85
C HIS A 969 13.46 15.05 -12.76
N VAL A 970 12.89 14.95 -11.56
CA VAL A 970 13.39 15.61 -10.34
C VAL A 970 13.68 14.54 -9.29
N VAL A 971 14.90 14.56 -8.74
CA VAL A 971 15.25 13.84 -7.51
C VAL A 971 15.40 14.87 -6.40
N TYR A 972 14.46 14.89 -5.46
CA TYR A 972 14.45 15.83 -4.34
C TYR A 972 14.94 15.13 -3.06
N VAL A 973 15.90 15.74 -2.35
CA VAL A 973 16.44 15.17 -1.10
C VAL A 973 16.35 16.20 0.01
N SER A 974 15.70 15.83 1.12
CA SER A 974 15.71 16.62 2.34
C SER A 974 15.47 15.75 3.56
N SER A 975 16.12 16.10 4.65
CA SER A 975 15.90 15.58 6.01
C SER A 975 15.19 16.61 6.89
N SER A 976 14.94 17.81 6.35
CA SER A 976 14.55 19.01 7.07
C SER A 976 13.11 19.45 6.81
N GLU A 977 12.39 18.78 5.90
CA GLU A 977 10.95 18.98 5.70
C GLU A 977 10.12 17.72 5.97
N ILE A 978 8.90 17.93 6.46
CA ILE A 978 7.92 16.88 6.75
C ILE A 978 6.53 17.42 6.41
N ARG A 979 6.01 17.08 5.23
CA ARG A 979 4.68 17.50 4.75
C ARG A 979 4.17 16.62 3.61
N LEU A 980 2.86 16.66 3.39
CA LEU A 980 2.18 16.04 2.26
C LEU A 980 1.19 17.08 1.68
N PRO A 981 1.38 17.57 0.44
CA PRO A 981 2.44 17.22 -0.52
C PRO A 981 3.86 17.60 -0.05
N GLY A 982 4.88 16.96 -0.61
CA GLY A 982 6.28 17.18 -0.28
C GLY A 982 6.96 18.28 -1.10
N GLY A 983 8.20 18.61 -0.74
CA GLY A 983 8.99 19.68 -1.34
C GLY A 983 9.27 19.49 -2.82
N ASP A 984 9.29 18.24 -3.31
CA ASP A 984 9.42 17.89 -4.72
C ASP A 984 8.33 18.53 -5.61
N LEU A 985 7.08 18.57 -5.13
CA LEU A 985 5.96 19.21 -5.83
C LEU A 985 6.09 20.74 -5.79
N TYR A 986 6.43 21.30 -4.63
CA TYR A 986 6.57 22.75 -4.48
C TYR A 986 7.72 23.30 -5.34
N LEU A 987 8.87 22.63 -5.34
CA LEU A 987 10.01 22.93 -6.20
C LEU A 987 9.59 22.89 -7.69
N SER A 988 8.95 21.79 -8.11
CA SER A 988 8.53 21.61 -9.50
C SER A 988 7.54 22.67 -9.95
N THR A 989 6.62 23.07 -9.06
CA THR A 989 5.62 24.11 -9.31
C THR A 989 6.26 25.50 -9.41
N GLN A 990 7.20 25.83 -8.52
CA GLN A 990 7.88 27.14 -8.51
C GLN A 990 8.88 27.31 -9.65
N LEU A 991 9.53 26.22 -10.09
CA LEU A 991 10.38 26.22 -11.29
C LEU A 991 9.58 26.25 -12.61
N GLY A 992 8.27 25.99 -12.57
CA GLY A 992 7.43 25.92 -13.77
C GLY A 992 7.74 24.70 -14.65
N LEU A 993 8.07 23.56 -14.03
CA LEU A 993 8.31 22.29 -14.75
C LEU A 993 7.02 21.76 -15.39
N ASN A 994 7.17 20.91 -16.41
CA ASN A 994 6.03 20.28 -17.07
C ASN A 994 5.21 19.41 -16.10
N ASN A 995 3.90 19.33 -16.29
CA ASN A 995 2.99 18.59 -15.40
C ASN A 995 3.21 17.07 -15.40
N ASP A 996 3.96 16.54 -16.37
CA ASP A 996 4.37 15.13 -16.52
C ASP A 996 5.80 14.86 -16.03
N VAL A 997 6.46 15.84 -15.38
CA VAL A 997 7.79 15.63 -14.80
C VAL A 997 7.77 14.51 -13.74
N ASN A 998 8.63 13.51 -13.93
CA ASN A 998 8.74 12.38 -13.01
C ASN A 998 9.47 12.83 -11.74
N ARG A 999 8.90 12.55 -10.56
CA ARG A 999 9.47 13.00 -9.28
C ARG A 999 9.79 11.82 -8.37
N VAL A 1000 11.00 11.83 -7.81
CA VAL A 1000 11.48 10.90 -6.78
C VAL A 1000 11.91 11.73 -5.58
N MET A 1001 11.45 11.37 -4.39
CA MET A 1001 11.74 12.12 -3.16
C MET A 1001 12.36 11.22 -2.11
N LEU A 1002 13.47 11.67 -1.54
CA LEU A 1002 14.33 10.94 -0.61
C LEU A 1002 14.35 11.67 0.74
N TYR A 1003 13.69 11.07 1.74
CA TYR A 1003 13.55 11.65 3.08
C TYR A 1003 14.52 11.05 4.10
N PHE A 1004 14.91 11.86 5.08
CA PHE A 1004 15.65 11.45 6.29
C PHE A 1004 16.97 10.70 6.03
N LEU A 1005 17.67 11.02 4.95
CA LEU A 1005 18.98 10.44 4.66
C LEU A 1005 20.11 11.16 5.42
N GLY A 1006 19.99 12.47 5.64
CA GLY A 1006 21.06 13.28 6.23
C GLY A 1006 22.31 13.34 5.36
N CYS A 1007 23.48 13.26 5.99
CA CYS A 1007 24.81 13.44 5.40
C CYS A 1007 25.09 12.65 4.10
N TYR A 1008 24.59 11.41 3.96
CA TYR A 1008 24.77 10.60 2.73
C TYR A 1008 23.72 10.83 1.65
N GLY A 1009 22.70 11.66 1.92
CA GLY A 1009 21.61 11.92 0.98
C GLY A 1009 22.06 12.51 -0.36
N GLY A 1010 23.16 13.30 -0.37
CA GLY A 1010 23.69 13.88 -1.60
C GLY A 1010 24.28 12.84 -2.55
N VAL A 1011 25.10 11.91 -2.04
CA VAL A 1011 25.68 10.82 -2.85
C VAL A 1011 24.60 9.80 -3.23
N THR A 1012 23.64 9.54 -2.34
CA THR A 1012 22.48 8.67 -2.64
C THR A 1012 21.62 9.27 -3.75
N GLY A 1013 21.38 10.57 -3.71
CA GLY A 1013 20.68 11.31 -4.75
C GLY A 1013 21.43 11.27 -6.09
N LEU A 1014 22.76 11.40 -6.06
CA LEU A 1014 23.61 11.25 -7.25
C LEU A 1014 23.53 9.85 -7.85
N ARG A 1015 23.56 8.79 -7.02
CA ARG A 1015 23.35 7.41 -7.52
C ARG A 1015 21.96 7.25 -8.12
N VAL A 1016 20.89 7.70 -7.45
CA VAL A 1016 19.52 7.60 -8.00
C VAL A 1016 19.38 8.39 -9.31
N ALA A 1017 19.97 9.58 -9.41
CA ALA A 1017 19.98 10.37 -10.64
C ALA A 1017 20.80 9.71 -11.77
N LYS A 1018 21.95 9.10 -11.45
CA LYS A 1018 22.75 8.27 -12.35
C LYS A 1018 21.94 7.09 -12.87
N ASP A 1019 21.34 6.31 -11.97
CA ASP A 1019 20.52 5.14 -12.31
C ASP A 1019 19.35 5.54 -13.23
N ILE A 1020 18.68 6.66 -12.97
CA ILE A 1020 17.60 7.19 -13.85
C ILE A 1020 18.15 7.60 -15.22
N ALA A 1021 19.26 8.33 -15.27
CA ALA A 1021 19.83 8.87 -16.51
C ALA A 1021 20.37 7.77 -17.44
N GLU A 1022 21.00 6.72 -16.89
CA GLU A 1022 21.54 5.60 -17.68
C GLU A 1022 20.42 4.65 -18.18
N ASN A 1023 19.36 4.44 -17.38
CA ASN A 1023 18.24 3.59 -17.79
C ASN A 1023 17.22 4.29 -18.70
N ASN A 1024 17.29 5.62 -18.86
CA ASN A 1024 16.36 6.39 -19.68
C ASN A 1024 17.12 7.38 -20.60
N PRO A 1025 17.75 6.90 -21.70
CA PRO A 1025 18.54 7.74 -22.60
C PRO A 1025 17.80 8.99 -23.07
N GLY A 1026 18.51 10.13 -23.11
CA GLY A 1026 17.95 11.45 -23.39
C GLY A 1026 17.29 12.14 -22.19
N SER A 1027 17.11 11.46 -21.06
CA SER A 1027 16.63 12.11 -19.83
C SER A 1027 17.62 13.14 -19.30
N ARG A 1028 17.05 14.17 -18.67
CA ARG A 1028 17.77 15.19 -17.90
C ARG A 1028 17.14 15.25 -16.52
N VAL A 1029 17.95 14.93 -15.50
CA VAL A 1029 17.53 14.74 -14.12
C VAL A 1029 18.03 15.92 -13.30
N LEU A 1030 17.11 16.73 -12.77
CA LEU A 1030 17.43 17.74 -11.77
C LEU A 1030 17.47 17.07 -10.40
N LEU A 1031 18.67 16.90 -9.85
CA LEU A 1031 18.88 16.51 -8.47
C LEU A 1031 18.98 17.77 -7.62
N THR A 1032 18.08 17.94 -6.65
CA THR A 1032 18.08 19.10 -5.74
C THR A 1032 18.07 18.61 -4.30
N THR A 1033 18.99 19.12 -3.50
CA THR A 1033 19.11 18.84 -2.06
C THR A 1033 18.92 20.14 -1.29
N SER A 1034 18.24 20.09 -0.13
CA SER A 1034 18.06 21.29 0.71
C SER A 1034 17.83 20.93 2.17
N GLU A 1035 18.56 21.56 3.08
CA GLU A 1035 18.68 21.15 4.49
C GLU A 1035 18.80 22.36 5.43
N THR A 1036 18.21 22.25 6.62
CA THR A 1036 18.28 23.26 7.69
C THR A 1036 18.44 22.62 9.07
N THR A 1037 19.13 23.30 9.97
CA THR A 1037 19.37 22.90 11.36
C THR A 1037 18.19 23.21 12.29
N ILE A 1038 17.15 23.92 11.81
CA ILE A 1038 15.98 24.37 12.60
C ILE A 1038 15.28 23.22 13.33
N LEU A 1039 15.17 22.03 12.73
CA LEU A 1039 14.51 20.90 13.39
C LEU A 1039 15.25 20.48 14.68
N GLY A 1040 16.57 20.69 14.76
CA GLY A 1040 17.40 20.28 15.90
C GLY A 1040 17.76 21.40 16.88
N TYR A 1041 17.66 22.68 16.48
CA TYR A 1041 18.06 23.85 17.28
C TYR A 1041 17.34 23.91 18.63
N ARG A 1042 18.04 23.80 19.76
CA ARG A 1042 17.42 23.79 21.09
C ARG A 1042 18.38 24.30 22.17
N PRO A 1043 17.91 24.64 23.38
CA PRO A 1043 18.80 25.01 24.48
C PRO A 1043 19.84 23.91 24.78
N PRO A 1044 21.09 24.29 25.09
CA PRO A 1044 22.12 23.36 25.52
C PRO A 1044 21.73 22.59 26.80
N ASN A 1045 21.95 21.27 26.84
CA ASN A 1045 21.74 20.47 28.05
C ASN A 1045 22.85 19.41 28.25
N MET A 1046 23.31 19.22 29.48
CA MET A 1046 24.37 18.24 29.81
C MET A 1046 23.97 16.77 29.60
N ALA A 1047 22.68 16.43 29.72
CA ALA A 1047 22.16 15.10 29.40
C ALA A 1047 22.20 14.80 27.88
N ARG A 1048 22.26 15.82 27.03
CA ARG A 1048 22.31 15.71 25.55
C ARG A 1048 23.59 16.33 24.97
N PRO A 1049 24.77 15.73 25.22
CA PRO A 1049 26.04 16.31 24.82
C PRO A 1049 26.27 16.38 23.30
N TYR A 1050 25.43 15.73 22.48
CA TYR A 1050 25.50 15.76 21.02
C TYR A 1050 24.83 16.99 20.41
N ASP A 1051 23.91 17.67 21.12
CA ASP A 1051 23.32 18.95 20.68
C ASP A 1051 24.42 19.99 20.43
N LEU A 1052 25.46 20.00 21.28
CA LEU A 1052 26.65 20.85 21.13
C LEU A 1052 27.49 20.50 19.89
N VAL A 1053 27.52 19.24 19.47
CA VAL A 1053 28.20 18.82 18.23
C VAL A 1053 27.41 19.30 17.03
N GLY A 1054 26.08 19.19 17.08
CA GLY A 1054 25.16 19.81 16.12
C GLY A 1054 25.45 21.29 15.94
N ALA A 1055 25.37 22.06 17.04
CA ALA A 1055 25.67 23.49 17.05
C ALA A 1055 27.08 23.81 16.56
N ALA A 1056 28.13 23.11 17.00
CA ALA A 1056 29.52 23.40 16.64
C ALA A 1056 29.92 23.06 15.19
N LEU A 1057 29.11 22.27 14.46
CA LEU A 1057 29.51 21.68 13.17
C LEU A 1057 28.56 21.95 11.99
N PHE A 1058 27.24 22.00 12.21
CA PHE A 1058 26.27 22.01 11.12
C PHE A 1058 25.84 23.42 10.64
N GLY A 1059 25.47 23.51 9.37
CA GLY A 1059 24.94 24.73 8.75
C GLY A 1059 23.79 24.42 7.79
N ASP A 1060 23.19 25.47 7.26
CA ASP A 1060 22.01 25.42 6.40
C ASP A 1060 22.37 25.72 4.93
N GLY A 1061 21.59 25.19 3.99
CA GLY A 1061 21.74 25.54 2.57
C GLY A 1061 21.03 24.58 1.62
N ALA A 1062 21.27 24.80 0.33
CA ALA A 1062 20.80 23.95 -0.76
C ALA A 1062 21.88 23.77 -1.83
N ALA A 1063 21.80 22.64 -2.54
CA ALA A 1063 22.57 22.38 -3.73
C ALA A 1063 21.68 21.77 -4.83
N ALA A 1064 22.09 21.93 -6.07
CA ALA A 1064 21.46 21.27 -7.21
C ALA A 1064 22.53 20.79 -8.21
N ALA A 1065 22.18 19.76 -8.95
CA ALA A 1065 22.97 19.22 -10.05
C ALA A 1065 22.04 18.76 -11.17
N ILE A 1066 22.48 18.91 -12.42
CA ILE A 1066 21.78 18.30 -13.57
C ILE A 1066 22.61 17.14 -14.09
N ILE A 1067 21.99 15.95 -14.09
CA ILE A 1067 22.61 14.68 -14.50
C ILE A 1067 21.95 14.21 -15.80
N GLY A 1068 22.76 13.73 -16.74
CA GLY A 1068 22.28 13.14 -17.99
C GLY A 1068 23.29 12.17 -18.60
N ALA A 1069 22.77 11.15 -19.27
CA ALA A 1069 23.55 10.34 -20.21
C ALA A 1069 23.53 11.00 -21.61
N ASP A 1070 24.56 10.69 -22.39
CA ASP A 1070 24.81 11.21 -23.75
C ASP A 1070 24.69 12.75 -23.84
N PRO A 1071 25.71 13.49 -23.35
CA PRO A 1071 25.74 14.95 -23.39
C PRO A 1071 25.71 15.52 -24.81
N LEU A 1072 24.85 16.51 -25.05
CA LEU A 1072 24.65 17.12 -26.37
C LEU A 1072 25.88 17.92 -26.80
N PRO A 1073 26.56 17.55 -27.90
CA PRO A 1073 27.78 18.23 -28.34
C PRO A 1073 27.57 19.72 -28.61
N ASN A 1074 28.47 20.55 -28.08
CA ASN A 1074 28.45 22.02 -28.17
C ASN A 1074 27.26 22.71 -27.48
N VAL A 1075 26.42 21.99 -26.75
CA VAL A 1075 25.29 22.54 -25.96
C VAL A 1075 25.50 22.30 -24.47
N GLU A 1076 26.00 21.12 -24.10
CA GLU A 1076 26.23 20.71 -22.71
C GLU A 1076 27.74 20.46 -22.51
N ASP A 1077 28.30 20.96 -21.39
CA ASP A 1077 29.73 20.79 -21.05
C ASP A 1077 29.90 19.89 -19.81
N PRO A 1078 29.86 18.55 -19.97
CA PRO A 1078 29.99 17.62 -18.85
C PRO A 1078 31.40 17.71 -18.25
N PHE A 1079 31.51 17.90 -16.94
CA PHE A 1079 32.83 17.98 -16.28
C PHE A 1079 33.24 16.69 -15.56
N MET A 1080 32.29 15.79 -15.29
CA MET A 1080 32.53 14.57 -14.53
C MET A 1080 31.56 13.45 -14.94
N GLU A 1081 32.09 12.24 -15.12
CA GLU A 1081 31.35 11.02 -15.41
C GLU A 1081 31.14 10.20 -14.12
N LEU A 1082 29.93 9.69 -13.94
CA LEU A 1082 29.53 8.84 -12.82
C LEU A 1082 29.60 7.38 -13.27
N ASN A 1083 30.77 6.73 -13.17
CA ASN A 1083 30.99 5.43 -13.81
C ASN A 1083 30.25 4.28 -13.10
N TYR A 1084 30.52 4.05 -11.82
CA TYR A 1084 29.99 2.92 -11.05
C TYR A 1084 29.63 3.34 -9.63
N ALA A 1085 28.54 2.80 -9.08
CA ALA A 1085 28.06 3.15 -7.74
C ALA A 1085 27.73 1.89 -6.93
N ILE A 1086 28.03 1.91 -5.62
CA ILE A 1086 27.67 0.86 -4.66
C ILE A 1086 27.19 1.44 -3.34
N GLN A 1087 26.40 0.64 -2.64
CA GLN A 1087 25.96 0.88 -1.26
C GLN A 1087 26.30 -0.35 -0.42
N LYS A 1088 26.85 -0.16 0.80
CA LYS A 1088 27.12 -1.22 1.78
C LYS A 1088 26.70 -0.73 3.17
N PHE A 1089 25.71 -1.36 3.78
CA PHE A 1089 25.43 -1.14 5.21
C PHE A 1089 26.31 -2.05 6.08
N LEU A 1090 26.62 -1.63 7.30
CA LEU A 1090 27.35 -2.44 8.27
C LEU A 1090 26.37 -3.12 9.25
N PRO A 1091 26.42 -4.45 9.44
CA PRO A 1091 25.53 -5.14 10.38
C PRO A 1091 25.74 -4.65 11.82
N ASP A 1092 24.68 -4.73 12.64
CA ASP A 1092 24.67 -4.36 14.06
C ASP A 1092 25.07 -2.91 14.38
N THR A 1093 24.88 -2.00 13.42
CA THR A 1093 25.16 -0.56 13.57
C THR A 1093 23.92 0.34 13.60
N GLN A 1094 22.70 -0.21 13.73
CA GLN A 1094 21.45 0.57 13.65
C GLN A 1094 21.40 1.74 14.63
N ASN A 1095 21.97 1.57 15.83
CA ASN A 1095 21.95 2.55 16.92
C ASN A 1095 23.16 3.51 16.94
N VAL A 1096 24.06 3.48 15.93
CA VAL A 1096 25.30 4.28 15.93
C VAL A 1096 25.08 5.68 15.33
N ILE A 1097 24.17 5.81 14.37
CA ILE A 1097 23.63 7.10 13.92
C ILE A 1097 22.12 6.93 13.97
N ASP A 1098 21.52 7.38 15.07
CA ASP A 1098 20.08 7.30 15.34
C ASP A 1098 19.48 8.71 15.36
N GLY A 1099 18.32 8.86 14.74
CA GLY A 1099 17.64 10.14 14.54
C GLY A 1099 16.16 9.98 14.85
N GLN A 1100 15.71 10.57 15.96
CA GLN A 1100 14.35 10.41 16.45
C GLN A 1100 13.61 11.75 16.45
N LEU A 1101 12.43 11.78 15.82
CA LEU A 1101 11.55 12.94 15.81
C LEU A 1101 10.63 12.92 17.03
N SER A 1102 10.59 14.02 17.78
CA SER A 1102 9.71 14.22 18.92
C SER A 1102 8.92 15.53 18.79
N GLU A 1103 8.01 15.80 19.73
CA GLU A 1103 7.29 17.07 19.77
C GLU A 1103 8.22 18.28 19.98
N GLU A 1104 9.41 18.08 20.55
CA GLU A 1104 10.45 19.12 20.73
C GLU A 1104 11.27 19.40 19.46
N GLY A 1105 11.16 18.58 18.41
CA GLY A 1105 12.05 18.60 17.24
C GLY A 1105 12.76 17.27 17.00
N ILE A 1106 13.77 17.26 16.13
CA ILE A 1106 14.59 16.07 15.86
C ILE A 1106 15.77 15.99 16.84
N ASN A 1107 16.03 14.79 17.37
CA ASN A 1107 17.15 14.49 18.25
C ASN A 1107 18.08 13.50 17.53
N PHE A 1108 19.38 13.79 17.50
CA PHE A 1108 20.39 12.94 16.88
C PHE A 1108 21.34 12.38 17.92
N LYS A 1109 21.47 11.05 17.93
CA LYS A 1109 22.42 10.32 18.76
C LYS A 1109 23.52 9.74 17.86
N LEU A 1110 24.75 10.20 18.10
CA LEU A 1110 25.95 9.72 17.43
C LEU A 1110 26.73 8.80 18.39
N GLY A 1111 27.10 7.61 17.95
CA GLY A 1111 28.00 6.72 18.67
C GLY A 1111 29.42 7.25 18.66
N ARG A 1112 30.12 7.20 19.80
CA ARG A 1112 31.52 7.65 19.92
C ARG A 1112 32.48 6.79 19.10
N ASP A 1113 32.06 5.58 18.77
CA ASP A 1113 32.71 4.58 17.94
C ASP A 1113 32.52 4.80 16.42
N LEU A 1114 31.64 5.73 16.00
CA LEU A 1114 31.37 5.98 14.58
C LEU A 1114 32.64 6.19 13.73
N PRO A 1115 33.62 7.05 14.10
CA PRO A 1115 34.81 7.23 13.29
C PRO A 1115 35.69 5.98 13.19
N GLN A 1116 35.71 5.14 14.23
CA GLN A 1116 36.45 3.87 14.23
C GLN A 1116 35.76 2.84 13.32
N LYS A 1117 34.43 2.70 13.43
CA LYS A 1117 33.67 1.77 12.56
C LYS A 1117 33.77 2.10 11.07
N ILE A 1118 33.90 3.39 10.72
CA ILE A 1118 34.23 3.81 9.35
C ILE A 1118 35.64 3.33 8.98
N GLU A 1119 36.65 3.63 9.81
CA GLU A 1119 38.04 3.24 9.61
C GLU A 1119 38.22 1.73 9.39
N ASP A 1120 37.62 0.91 10.25
CA ASP A 1120 37.75 -0.56 10.24
C ASP A 1120 37.22 -1.22 8.94
N ASN A 1121 36.35 -0.53 8.18
CA ASN A 1121 35.62 -1.11 7.04
C ASN A 1121 35.87 -0.39 5.69
N ILE A 1122 36.43 0.81 5.69
CA ILE A 1122 36.48 1.66 4.48
C ILE A 1122 37.46 1.16 3.42
N GLU A 1123 38.58 0.55 3.80
CA GLU A 1123 39.59 0.09 2.84
C GLU A 1123 39.02 -0.99 1.90
N GLU A 1124 38.29 -1.96 2.44
CA GLU A 1124 37.60 -3.00 1.68
C GLU A 1124 36.53 -2.41 0.74
N PHE A 1125 35.83 -1.37 1.19
CA PHE A 1125 34.80 -0.70 0.39
C PHE A 1125 35.39 0.09 -0.78
N CYS A 1126 36.46 0.86 -0.56
CA CYS A 1126 37.16 1.60 -1.61
C CYS A 1126 37.80 0.66 -2.63
N LYS A 1127 38.38 -0.47 -2.20
CA LYS A 1127 38.91 -1.50 -3.12
C LYS A 1127 37.84 -2.05 -4.07
N LYS A 1128 36.63 -2.34 -3.57
CA LYS A 1128 35.49 -2.80 -4.40
C LYS A 1128 35.01 -1.80 -5.44
N LEU A 1129 35.22 -0.50 -5.22
CA LEU A 1129 34.99 0.53 -6.24
C LEU A 1129 36.11 0.52 -7.28
N MET A 1130 37.37 0.46 -6.83
CA MET A 1130 38.58 0.47 -7.67
C MET A 1130 38.74 -0.76 -8.56
N GLU A 1131 38.30 -1.93 -8.09
CA GLU A 1131 38.31 -3.22 -8.81
C GLU A 1131 37.58 -3.17 -10.17
N LYS A 1132 36.70 -2.20 -10.41
CA LYS A 1132 35.99 -2.07 -11.70
C LYS A 1132 36.88 -1.61 -12.86
N GLU A 1133 37.96 -0.89 -12.58
CA GLU A 1133 38.83 -0.29 -13.60
C GLU A 1133 40.33 -0.66 -13.34
N ASP A 1134 40.58 -1.75 -12.61
CA ASP A 1134 41.91 -2.26 -12.23
C ASP A 1134 42.83 -1.22 -11.53
N LEU A 1135 42.22 -0.29 -10.79
CA LEU A 1135 42.91 0.77 -10.05
C LEU A 1135 43.57 0.22 -8.77
N LYS A 1136 44.82 0.63 -8.49
CA LYS A 1136 45.66 -0.05 -7.47
C LYS A 1136 46.19 0.83 -6.33
N ASP A 1137 46.47 2.11 -6.58
CA ASP A 1137 46.88 3.05 -5.52
C ASP A 1137 45.76 4.06 -5.25
N PHE A 1138 45.47 4.29 -3.97
CA PHE A 1138 44.54 5.33 -3.52
C PHE A 1138 45.05 6.75 -3.80
N ASN A 1139 46.37 6.92 -3.94
CA ASN A 1139 47.05 8.19 -4.20
C ASN A 1139 47.14 8.55 -5.69
N ASP A 1140 46.67 7.68 -6.59
CA ASP A 1140 46.48 7.94 -8.02
C ASP A 1140 45.01 8.31 -8.33
N LEU A 1141 44.24 8.67 -7.29
CA LEU A 1141 42.83 9.04 -7.37
C LEU A 1141 42.57 10.41 -6.73
N PHE A 1142 41.57 11.15 -7.22
CA PHE A 1142 41.01 12.32 -6.51
C PHE A 1142 39.86 11.91 -5.58
N TRP A 1143 39.60 12.69 -4.51
CA TRP A 1143 38.72 12.26 -3.41
C TRP A 1143 37.64 13.29 -3.04
N ALA A 1144 36.38 12.96 -3.33
CA ALA A 1144 35.19 13.75 -3.01
C ALA A 1144 34.47 13.13 -1.82
N VAL A 1145 34.90 13.43 -0.59
CA VAL A 1145 34.34 12.82 0.62
C VAL A 1145 33.40 13.80 1.31
N HIS A 1146 32.16 13.38 1.59
CA HIS A 1146 31.27 14.16 2.45
C HIS A 1146 31.92 14.31 3.83
N PRO A 1147 32.23 15.54 4.28
CA PRO A 1147 33.00 15.76 5.49
C PRO A 1147 32.07 15.79 6.72
N GLY A 1148 31.61 14.60 7.15
CA GLY A 1148 30.74 14.47 8.32
C GLY A 1148 31.35 15.00 9.62
N GLY A 1149 32.66 15.24 9.63
CA GLY A 1149 33.44 15.95 10.65
C GLY A 1149 34.94 15.79 10.37
N PRO A 1150 35.83 16.61 10.95
CA PRO A 1150 37.27 16.52 10.65
C PRO A 1150 37.89 15.20 11.10
N ALA A 1151 37.34 14.57 12.15
CA ALA A 1151 37.77 13.25 12.62
C ALA A 1151 37.56 12.13 11.59
N ILE A 1152 36.54 12.23 10.72
CA ILE A 1152 36.31 11.24 9.66
C ILE A 1152 37.38 11.41 8.58
N LEU A 1153 37.60 12.64 8.10
CA LEU A 1153 38.65 12.93 7.11
C LEU A 1153 40.05 12.51 7.60
N ASN A 1154 40.38 12.79 8.86
CA ASN A 1154 41.68 12.44 9.44
C ASN A 1154 41.90 10.91 9.51
N ARG A 1155 40.86 10.13 9.82
CA ARG A 1155 40.95 8.66 9.85
C ARG A 1155 41.03 8.06 8.45
N LEU A 1156 40.32 8.63 7.48
CA LEU A 1156 40.45 8.25 6.07
C LEU A 1156 41.87 8.50 5.55
N GLU A 1157 42.42 9.70 5.80
CA GLU A 1157 43.79 10.07 5.42
C GLU A 1157 44.82 9.10 6.04
N SER A 1158 44.71 8.82 7.34
CA SER A 1158 45.66 7.95 8.04
C SER A 1158 45.56 6.48 7.65
N ASN A 1159 44.34 5.94 7.50
CA ASN A 1159 44.12 4.51 7.26
C ASN A 1159 44.45 4.12 5.82
N LEU A 1160 43.96 4.92 4.85
CA LEU A 1160 44.21 4.71 3.42
C LEU A 1160 45.56 5.29 2.96
N LYS A 1161 46.33 5.90 3.89
CA LYS A 1161 47.65 6.54 3.65
C LYS A 1161 47.59 7.54 2.49
N LEU A 1162 46.55 8.37 2.48
CA LEU A 1162 46.40 9.42 1.49
C LEU A 1162 47.39 10.54 1.76
N ARG A 1163 47.97 11.11 0.70
CA ARG A 1163 48.67 12.39 0.77
C ARG A 1163 47.67 13.49 1.17
N THR A 1164 48.06 14.39 2.06
CA THR A 1164 47.15 15.37 2.70
C THR A 1164 46.40 16.26 1.69
N GLU A 1165 46.98 16.54 0.52
CA GLU A 1165 46.32 17.29 -0.55
C GLU A 1165 45.05 16.60 -1.08
N LYS A 1166 44.93 15.27 -1.01
CA LYS A 1166 43.84 14.50 -1.63
C LYS A 1166 42.46 14.82 -1.03
N LEU A 1167 42.40 15.10 0.27
CA LEU A 1167 41.15 15.48 0.95
C LEU A 1167 40.92 17.00 1.04
N GLN A 1168 41.76 17.82 0.40
CA GLN A 1168 41.76 19.27 0.61
C GLN A 1168 40.45 19.95 0.17
N CYS A 1169 39.81 19.52 -0.92
CA CYS A 1169 38.48 20.03 -1.32
C CYS A 1169 37.42 19.72 -0.25
N SER A 1170 37.47 18.53 0.35
CA SER A 1170 36.56 18.08 1.41
C SER A 1170 36.78 18.89 2.71
N ARG A 1171 38.05 19.16 3.06
CA ARG A 1171 38.42 20.02 4.20
C ARG A 1171 38.00 21.48 3.98
N LYS A 1172 38.17 22.02 2.77
CA LYS A 1172 37.80 23.39 2.43
C LYS A 1172 36.28 23.61 2.48
N ALA A 1173 35.48 22.70 1.92
CA ALA A 1173 34.02 22.77 2.02
C ALA A 1173 33.53 22.76 3.49
N LEU A 1174 34.12 21.92 4.35
CA LEU A 1174 33.80 21.91 5.78
C LEU A 1174 34.20 23.22 6.48
N MET A 1175 35.38 23.76 6.13
CA MET A 1175 35.89 25.00 6.71
C MET A 1175 35.01 26.21 6.35
N ASP A 1176 34.60 26.33 5.08
CA ASP A 1176 33.93 27.52 4.56
C ASP A 1176 32.40 27.52 4.80
N TYR A 1177 31.76 26.34 4.86
CA TYR A 1177 30.29 26.20 4.97
C TYR A 1177 29.80 25.43 6.21
N GLY A 1178 30.68 24.69 6.90
CA GLY A 1178 30.28 23.68 7.88
C GLY A 1178 29.69 22.42 7.23
N ASN A 1179 29.11 21.53 8.04
CA ASN A 1179 28.37 20.37 7.56
C ASN A 1179 26.92 20.78 7.25
N ALA A 1180 26.62 20.98 5.97
CA ALA A 1180 25.29 21.29 5.45
C ALA A 1180 24.52 20.03 5.01
N SER A 1181 24.73 18.91 5.71
CA SER A 1181 24.11 17.61 5.44
C SER A 1181 24.32 17.18 3.97
N SER A 1182 23.27 16.74 3.26
CA SER A 1182 23.34 16.27 1.88
C SER A 1182 23.97 17.27 0.89
N ASN A 1183 23.92 18.57 1.17
CA ASN A 1183 24.42 19.61 0.26
C ASN A 1183 25.95 19.65 0.16
N THR A 1184 26.67 19.30 1.24
CA THR A 1184 28.11 19.57 1.33
C THR A 1184 28.92 18.84 0.26
N ILE A 1185 28.48 17.68 -0.23
CA ILE A 1185 29.20 16.97 -1.28
C ILE A 1185 29.24 17.75 -2.61
N PHE A 1186 28.21 18.55 -2.91
CA PHE A 1186 28.20 19.40 -4.10
C PHE A 1186 29.14 20.60 -3.97
N TYR A 1187 29.31 21.12 -2.75
CA TYR A 1187 30.32 22.16 -2.46
C TYR A 1187 31.75 21.58 -2.57
N VAL A 1188 31.95 20.30 -2.26
CA VAL A 1188 33.21 19.58 -2.53
C VAL A 1188 33.42 19.43 -4.04
N PHE A 1189 32.40 19.04 -4.81
CA PHE A 1189 32.49 18.94 -6.27
C PHE A 1189 32.78 20.28 -6.95
N GLU A 1190 32.28 21.39 -6.43
CA GLU A 1190 32.56 22.72 -6.96
C GLU A 1190 34.03 23.10 -6.82
N TYR A 1191 34.64 22.92 -5.63
CA TYR A 1191 36.09 23.12 -5.46
C TYR A 1191 36.91 22.12 -6.27
N MET A 1192 36.46 20.86 -6.36
CA MET A 1192 37.12 19.85 -7.17
C MET A 1192 37.13 20.21 -8.67
N ARG A 1193 36.03 20.78 -9.17
CA ARG A 1193 35.89 21.30 -10.52
C ARG A 1193 36.81 22.51 -10.80
N GLU A 1194 37.23 23.25 -9.77
CA GLU A 1194 38.25 24.30 -9.88
C GLU A 1194 39.67 23.72 -9.86
N GLU A 1195 39.95 22.72 -9.02
CA GLU A 1195 41.28 22.09 -8.95
C GLU A 1195 41.60 21.25 -10.20
N LEU A 1196 40.65 20.45 -10.71
CA LEU A 1196 40.84 19.65 -11.93
C LEU A 1196 41.14 20.52 -13.16
N LYS A 1197 40.55 21.73 -13.26
CA LYS A 1197 40.84 22.72 -14.31
C LYS A 1197 42.28 23.25 -14.32
N LYS A 1198 43.05 23.12 -13.23
CA LYS A 1198 44.43 23.64 -13.15
C LYS A 1198 45.45 22.75 -13.87
N GLY A 1199 45.05 21.56 -14.31
CA GLY A 1199 45.87 20.63 -15.07
C GLY A 1199 46.75 19.73 -14.19
N GLY A 1200 46.97 18.49 -14.64
CA GLY A 1200 47.78 17.50 -13.92
C GLY A 1200 47.03 16.73 -12.82
N GLY A 1201 45.70 16.72 -12.83
CA GLY A 1201 44.88 15.91 -11.93
C GLY A 1201 44.78 14.44 -12.34
N ASP A 1202 44.42 13.58 -11.39
CA ASP A 1202 44.14 12.16 -11.63
C ASP A 1202 42.88 11.99 -12.51
N GLU A 1203 42.85 11.01 -13.42
CA GLU A 1203 41.66 10.76 -14.27
C GLU A 1203 40.48 10.20 -13.46
N TRP A 1204 40.76 9.37 -12.45
CA TRP A 1204 39.78 8.65 -11.66
C TRP A 1204 39.68 9.18 -10.23
N GLY A 1205 38.52 9.03 -9.61
CA GLY A 1205 38.30 9.46 -8.23
C GLY A 1205 37.17 8.72 -7.53
N LEU A 1206 37.13 8.88 -6.19
CA LEU A 1206 36.11 8.27 -5.33
C LEU A 1206 35.26 9.36 -4.67
N CYS A 1207 33.96 9.27 -4.89
CA CYS A 1207 32.96 10.04 -4.16
C CYS A 1207 32.35 9.16 -3.05
N LEU A 1208 32.35 9.65 -1.80
CA LEU A 1208 31.98 8.85 -0.62
C LEU A 1208 31.12 9.63 0.38
N ALA A 1209 30.13 8.97 0.99
CA ALA A 1209 29.41 9.49 2.15
C ALA A 1209 28.90 8.38 3.09
N PHE A 1210 28.52 8.79 4.31
CA PHE A 1210 28.21 7.91 5.44
C PHE A 1210 26.86 8.25 6.08
N GLY A 1211 26.00 7.26 6.28
CA GLY A 1211 24.61 7.41 6.71
C GLY A 1211 24.18 6.55 7.92
N PRO A 1212 22.92 6.68 8.38
CA PRO A 1212 22.31 5.82 9.40
C PRO A 1212 22.46 4.32 9.12
N GLY A 1213 22.48 3.51 10.20
CA GLY A 1213 22.82 2.08 10.13
C GLY A 1213 24.20 1.83 9.52
N ILE A 1214 25.16 2.74 9.79
CA ILE A 1214 26.44 2.95 9.07
C ILE A 1214 26.37 2.43 7.64
N THR A 1215 25.67 3.19 6.81
CA THR A 1215 25.58 2.94 5.38
C THR A 1215 26.70 3.70 4.67
N PHE A 1216 27.56 2.99 3.96
CA PHE A 1216 28.55 3.55 3.06
C PHE A 1216 27.92 3.70 1.67
N GLU A 1217 27.88 4.92 1.16
CA GLU A 1217 27.51 5.23 -0.22
C GLU A 1217 28.78 5.61 -0.98
N GLY A 1218 29.01 5.02 -2.15
CA GLY A 1218 30.22 5.28 -2.92
C GLY A 1218 29.99 5.28 -4.43
N ILE A 1219 30.63 6.21 -5.12
CA ILE A 1219 30.62 6.32 -6.58
C ILE A 1219 32.06 6.47 -7.08
N LEU A 1220 32.48 5.57 -7.97
CA LEU A 1220 33.67 5.74 -8.80
C LEU A 1220 33.34 6.76 -9.90
N VAL A 1221 34.07 7.87 -9.88
CA VAL A 1221 33.89 9.01 -10.78
C VAL A 1221 35.12 9.22 -11.65
N ARG A 1222 34.95 9.86 -12.80
CA ARG A 1222 36.02 10.13 -13.77
C ARG A 1222 35.98 11.59 -14.21
N SER A 1223 37.13 12.25 -14.26
CA SER A 1223 37.25 13.62 -14.78
C SER A 1223 37.08 13.64 -16.30
N LEU A 1224 36.37 14.65 -16.82
CA LEU A 1224 36.22 14.88 -18.26
C LEU A 1224 36.95 16.17 -18.74
N GLN A 1225 37.66 16.84 -17.83
CA GLN A 1225 38.34 18.12 -18.07
C GLN A 1225 39.75 17.96 -18.68
#